data_AF-A0A4W5MMN6-F1
#
_entry.id   AF-A0A4W5MMN6-F1
#
_cell.length_a   1.000
_cell.length_b   1.000
_cell.length_c   1.000
_cell.angle_alpha   90.00
_cell.angle_beta   90.00
_cell.angle_gamma   90.00
#
_symmetry.space_group_name_H-M   'P 1'
#
loop_
_entity.id
_entity.type
_entity.pdbx_description
1 polymer ?
#
loop_
_entity_poly.entity_id
_entity_poly.type
_entity_poly.pdbx_seq_one_letter_code
_entity_poly.pdbx_strand_id
1 'polypeptide(L)'
;FWGAVGNGSFSLKLCYCCFTVLPGIPYKQLTVGVPKEIFQNERRVALSPAGVQALIKQGFNVVVESEAGEPSKFPDQHYIQAGATIKDVKDVLASDVLVKVRAPVFNPELGAHEVELMKEAATLFSFIYPAQNPELMDMLSQRKATVLAMDQVPRVTIAQGYDALSSMANIAGYKAVVLAANSFGRFFTGQITAAGKVPPAKVLIIGGGVAGLAAAGTARAMGAIVRGFDTRAAALEQFKSLGAETLEVDIKEAGDGQGGYAKEMSKEFIEAEMKLFAKQCLEVDILISTALIPGLGIARKIQITDLPQLVAAFHSLVGLAAVLTCVAEYMIEYPHFATDPSANLTKIIAYLGTFIGGVTFSGSLVAYGKLQGVLSSAPLHLPGRHAMNAGLMASSLGLMIPYMLDPSYTTGITCLGSVSALSAVMGLTLTAAIGGADMPVVITVLNSYSGWALCAEGFLLNNNLLTIVGALIGSSGAILSYIMCVAMNRSLANVILGGYGTSSTGSGKPMEIVGTHTEVNVDQTVEMIKDAQNIIITPGYGLCAAKAQYPIAELVKMLQEQGKKVRFGIHPVAGRMPGQLNVLLAEAGVPYDIVLEMEEINEDFVETDLVLVIGANDTVNSAALEDPNSIIAGMPVLEVWKSKQVVVMKRSLGVGYAAVDNPIFYKPNTAMLLGDAKKTCDALQAKVREASQ
;
A
#
# COMPACT_ATOMS: atom_id res chain seq x y z
N PHE A 1 -83.04 1.60 28.36
CA PHE A 1 -84.37 1.08 28.75
C PHE A 1 -84.33 -0.44 28.67
N TRP A 2 -84.81 -1.06 29.73
CA TRP A 2 -84.88 -2.50 29.99
C TRP A 2 -85.77 -3.28 29.01
N GLY A 3 -85.59 -4.61 29.01
CA GLY A 3 -86.68 -5.59 28.85
C GLY A 3 -86.52 -6.49 27.62
N ALA A 4 -85.89 -7.66 27.73
CA ALA A 4 -86.41 -8.94 28.25
C ALA A 4 -87.14 -9.80 27.19
N VAL A 5 -86.73 -11.08 27.13
CA VAL A 5 -87.54 -12.32 27.10
C VAL A 5 -86.95 -13.38 26.15
N GLY A 6 -86.45 -14.47 26.75
CA GLY A 6 -87.00 -15.82 26.54
C GLY A 6 -86.55 -16.69 25.35
N ASN A 7 -85.67 -17.64 25.68
CA ASN A 7 -85.58 -19.04 25.23
C ASN A 7 -85.24 -19.41 23.77
N GLY A 8 -84.01 -19.87 23.59
CA GLY A 8 -83.58 -20.80 22.53
C GLY A 8 -82.24 -21.45 22.90
N SER A 9 -82.21 -22.79 22.90
CA SER A 9 -81.06 -23.69 23.08
C SER A 9 -79.69 -23.12 22.61
N PHE A 10 -78.71 -23.04 23.51
CA PHE A 10 -77.30 -22.82 23.14
C PHE A 10 -76.42 -24.01 23.55
N SER A 11 -75.92 -24.70 22.52
CA SER A 11 -74.77 -25.59 22.56
C SER A 11 -73.58 -24.88 23.21
N LEU A 12 -72.97 -25.51 24.22
CA LEU A 12 -71.71 -25.06 24.83
C LEU A 12 -70.60 -25.16 23.78
N LYS A 13 -70.38 -24.07 23.04
CA LYS A 13 -69.18 -23.87 22.24
C LYS A 13 -67.98 -23.82 23.20
N LEU A 14 -67.05 -24.76 23.03
CA LEU A 14 -65.69 -24.64 23.52
C LEU A 14 -65.15 -23.25 23.14
N CYS A 15 -64.75 -22.48 24.14
CA CYS A 15 -64.04 -21.23 23.96
C CYS A 15 -62.64 -21.56 23.44
N TYR A 16 -62.44 -21.49 22.12
CA TYR A 16 -61.11 -21.43 21.52
C TYR A 16 -60.48 -20.10 21.97
N CYS A 17 -59.68 -20.14 23.04
CA CYS A 17 -58.73 -19.09 23.32
C CYS A 17 -57.76 -19.02 22.13
N CYS A 18 -57.91 -17.98 21.32
CA CYS A 18 -57.04 -17.67 20.19
C CYS A 18 -55.65 -17.33 20.75
N PHE A 19 -54.74 -18.33 20.84
CA PHE A 19 -53.33 -18.07 21.09
C PHE A 19 -52.77 -17.39 19.84
N THR A 20 -52.57 -16.07 19.90
CA THR A 20 -51.79 -15.34 18.92
C THR A 20 -50.34 -15.82 19.00
N VAL A 21 -49.93 -16.63 18.02
CA VAL A 21 -48.52 -17.03 17.87
C VAL A 21 -47.73 -15.77 17.52
N LEU A 22 -46.82 -15.36 18.42
CA LEU A 22 -45.90 -14.27 18.13
C LEU A 22 -44.97 -14.69 16.98
N PRO A 23 -44.70 -13.84 15.98
CA PRO A 23 -44.01 -14.22 14.74
C PRO A 23 -42.49 -14.46 14.90
N GLY A 24 -41.97 -14.66 16.12
CA GLY A 24 -40.54 -14.81 16.41
C GLY A 24 -40.18 -16.14 17.06
N ILE A 25 -38.94 -16.57 16.85
CA ILE A 25 -38.37 -17.75 17.54
C ILE A 25 -38.09 -17.35 19.01
N PRO A 26 -38.51 -18.14 20.01
CA PRO A 26 -38.23 -17.85 21.42
C PRO A 26 -36.73 -17.80 21.72
N TYR A 27 -36.27 -16.82 22.54
CA TYR A 27 -34.85 -16.64 22.87
C TYR A 27 -34.15 -17.89 23.39
N LYS A 28 -34.84 -18.73 24.18
CA LYS A 28 -34.29 -19.97 24.73
C LYS A 28 -33.91 -21.01 23.67
N GLN A 29 -34.41 -20.87 22.45
CA GLN A 29 -34.08 -21.74 21.31
C GLN A 29 -32.93 -21.18 20.46
N LEU A 30 -32.47 -19.96 20.75
CA LEU A 30 -31.39 -19.30 20.02
C LEU A 30 -30.10 -19.33 20.84
N THR A 31 -29.00 -19.54 20.13
CA THR A 31 -27.65 -19.53 20.70
C THR A 31 -26.82 -18.41 20.08
N VAL A 32 -26.20 -17.60 20.95
CA VAL A 32 -25.26 -16.54 20.58
C VAL A 32 -23.83 -17.08 20.73
N GLY A 33 -23.06 -17.06 19.64
CA GLY A 33 -21.67 -17.47 19.59
C GLY A 33 -20.70 -16.29 19.61
N VAL A 34 -19.68 -16.38 20.45
CA VAL A 34 -18.57 -15.41 20.54
C VAL A 34 -17.26 -16.12 20.19
N PRO A 35 -16.85 -16.13 18.92
CA PRO A 35 -15.59 -16.74 18.50
C PRO A 35 -14.41 -15.85 18.88
N LYS A 36 -13.23 -16.46 18.97
CA LYS A 36 -11.95 -15.78 19.09
C LYS A 36 -11.62 -15.08 17.76
N GLU A 37 -10.97 -13.93 17.84
CA GLU A 37 -10.50 -13.25 16.63
C GLU A 37 -9.14 -13.82 16.19
N ILE A 38 -9.08 -14.27 14.94
CA ILE A 38 -7.87 -14.87 14.34
C ILE A 38 -7.05 -13.86 13.52
N PHE A 39 -7.55 -12.63 13.36
CA PHE A 39 -6.79 -11.59 12.67
C PHE A 39 -5.56 -11.21 13.48
N GLN A 40 -4.42 -11.07 12.80
CA GLN A 40 -3.13 -10.81 13.42
C GLN A 40 -3.18 -9.64 14.41
N ASN A 41 -2.75 -9.90 15.65
CA ASN A 41 -2.69 -8.93 16.76
C ASN A 41 -4.03 -8.30 17.18
N GLU A 42 -5.19 -8.84 16.77
CA GLU A 42 -6.47 -8.43 17.35
C GLU A 42 -6.53 -8.90 18.81
N ARG A 43 -6.92 -7.99 19.70
CA ARG A 43 -6.94 -8.26 21.15
C ARG A 43 -8.30 -8.03 21.80
N ARG A 44 -9.25 -7.50 21.03
CA ARG A 44 -10.62 -7.25 21.52
C ARG A 44 -11.44 -8.53 21.36
N VAL A 45 -12.50 -8.61 22.15
CA VAL A 45 -13.51 -9.66 22.10
C VAL A 45 -14.88 -9.00 21.92
N ALA A 46 -15.79 -9.66 21.21
CA ALA A 46 -17.06 -9.07 20.84
C ALA A 46 -18.00 -8.84 22.03
N LEU A 47 -17.94 -9.71 23.04
CA LEU A 47 -18.69 -9.58 24.29
C LEU A 47 -17.78 -9.71 25.51
N SER A 48 -17.95 -8.78 26.45
CA SER A 48 -17.41 -8.92 27.81
C SER A 48 -18.33 -9.78 28.67
N PRO A 49 -17.87 -10.28 29.83
CA PRO A 49 -18.72 -11.02 30.77
C PRO A 49 -20.00 -10.26 31.18
N ALA A 50 -19.95 -8.93 31.28
CA ALA A 50 -21.13 -8.11 31.56
C ALA A 50 -22.14 -8.13 30.40
N GLY A 51 -21.67 -8.13 29.15
CA GLY A 51 -22.54 -8.29 27.97
C GLY A 51 -23.19 -9.67 27.91
N VAL A 52 -22.45 -10.72 28.30
CA VAL A 52 -22.98 -12.07 28.42
C VAL A 52 -24.11 -12.16 29.45
N GLN A 53 -23.91 -11.59 30.65
CA GLN A 53 -24.95 -11.55 31.68
C GLN A 53 -26.24 -10.87 31.19
N ALA A 54 -26.11 -9.79 30.42
CA ALA A 54 -27.27 -9.07 29.86
C ALA A 54 -28.07 -9.94 28.87
N LEU A 55 -27.39 -10.67 27.96
CA LEU A 55 -28.04 -11.55 26.99
C LEU A 55 -28.70 -12.77 27.67
N ILE A 56 -28.05 -13.35 28.68
CA ILE A 56 -28.61 -14.45 29.46
C ILE A 56 -29.85 -13.99 30.23
N LYS A 57 -29.82 -12.79 30.83
CA LYS A 57 -30.98 -12.19 31.48
C LYS A 57 -32.14 -11.97 30.51
N GLN A 58 -31.86 -11.66 29.25
CA GLN A 58 -32.87 -11.54 28.20
C GLN A 58 -33.43 -12.91 27.75
N GLY A 59 -32.66 -13.98 27.94
CA GLY A 59 -33.10 -15.37 27.74
C GLY A 59 -32.38 -16.14 26.64
N PHE A 60 -31.28 -15.60 26.09
CA PHE A 60 -30.44 -16.30 25.12
C PHE A 60 -29.51 -17.31 25.79
N ASN A 61 -29.15 -18.36 25.06
CA ASN A 61 -27.98 -19.17 25.40
C ASN A 61 -26.74 -18.51 24.81
N VAL A 62 -25.62 -18.47 25.55
CA VAL A 62 -24.36 -17.88 25.07
C VAL A 62 -23.26 -18.92 25.14
N VAL A 63 -22.58 -19.12 24.01
CA VAL A 63 -21.39 -19.95 23.90
C VAL A 63 -20.20 -19.08 23.50
N VAL A 64 -19.07 -19.31 24.15
CA VAL A 64 -17.84 -18.54 23.94
C VAL A 64 -16.72 -19.51 23.59
N GLU A 65 -15.93 -19.18 22.59
CA GLU A 65 -14.76 -19.98 22.24
C GLU A 65 -13.72 -19.92 23.36
N SER A 66 -13.05 -21.03 23.65
CA SER A 66 -12.01 -21.05 24.68
C SER A 66 -10.92 -20.01 24.39
N GLU A 67 -10.53 -19.28 25.43
CA GLU A 67 -9.53 -18.21 25.39
C GLU A 67 -9.88 -17.02 24.49
N ALA A 68 -11.14 -16.86 24.06
CA ALA A 68 -11.55 -15.74 23.19
C ALA A 68 -11.31 -14.37 23.84
N GLY A 69 -11.46 -14.29 25.16
CA GLY A 69 -11.29 -13.04 25.93
C GLY A 69 -9.89 -12.81 26.49
N GLU A 70 -8.97 -13.78 26.39
CA GLU A 70 -7.67 -13.73 27.08
C GLU A 70 -6.82 -12.51 26.67
N PRO A 71 -6.70 -12.15 25.37
CA PRO A 71 -5.98 -10.93 24.96
C PRO A 71 -6.62 -9.63 25.48
N SER A 72 -7.92 -9.68 25.80
CA SER A 72 -8.71 -8.58 26.37
C SER A 72 -8.71 -8.60 27.91
N LYS A 73 -7.98 -9.54 28.53
CA LYS A 73 -7.91 -9.78 29.98
C LYS A 73 -9.24 -10.26 30.59
N PHE A 74 -10.02 -11.02 29.83
CA PHE A 74 -11.19 -11.75 30.33
C PHE A 74 -10.95 -13.26 30.24
N PRO A 75 -10.48 -13.90 31.33
CA PRO A 75 -10.31 -15.34 31.35
C PRO A 75 -11.66 -16.08 31.24
N ASP A 76 -11.63 -17.29 30.70
CA ASP A 76 -12.81 -18.15 30.47
C ASP A 76 -13.69 -18.32 31.73
N GLN A 77 -13.06 -18.34 32.91
CA GLN A 77 -13.79 -18.45 34.18
C GLN A 77 -14.79 -17.30 34.41
N HIS A 78 -14.49 -16.08 33.94
CA HIS A 78 -15.42 -14.96 34.06
C HIS A 78 -16.65 -15.14 33.15
N TYR A 79 -16.48 -15.76 31.98
CA TYR A 79 -17.59 -16.09 31.09
C TYR A 79 -18.49 -17.19 31.67
N ILE A 80 -17.89 -18.21 32.29
CA ILE A 80 -18.63 -19.26 33.00
C ILE A 80 -19.44 -18.67 34.16
N GLN A 81 -18.83 -17.79 34.96
CA GLN A 81 -19.54 -17.09 36.06
C GLN A 81 -20.66 -16.18 35.55
N ALA A 82 -20.52 -15.62 34.36
CA ALA A 82 -21.56 -14.86 33.69
C ALA A 82 -22.72 -15.73 33.16
N GLY A 83 -22.53 -17.06 33.11
CA GLY A 83 -23.52 -18.06 32.68
C GLY A 83 -23.34 -18.58 31.25
N ALA A 84 -22.25 -18.22 30.56
CA ALA A 84 -21.93 -18.78 29.25
C ALA A 84 -21.31 -20.17 29.36
N THR A 85 -21.36 -20.93 28.26
CA THR A 85 -20.65 -22.21 28.12
C THR A 85 -19.44 -22.03 27.23
N ILE A 86 -18.28 -22.58 27.63
CA ILE A 86 -17.07 -22.56 26.81
C ILE A 86 -17.09 -23.73 25.82
N LYS A 87 -16.75 -23.47 24.56
CA LYS A 87 -16.80 -24.43 23.45
C LYS A 87 -15.62 -24.29 22.49
N ASP A 88 -15.45 -25.25 21.58
CA ASP A 88 -14.49 -25.16 20.49
C ASP A 88 -14.98 -24.23 19.36
N VAL A 89 -14.05 -23.81 18.52
CA VAL A 89 -14.28 -22.87 17.42
C VAL A 89 -15.38 -23.30 16.44
N LYS A 90 -15.47 -24.59 16.09
CA LYS A 90 -16.45 -25.07 15.10
C LYS A 90 -17.86 -25.01 15.67
N ASP A 91 -17.99 -25.44 16.92
CA ASP A 91 -19.24 -25.38 17.66
C ASP A 91 -19.74 -23.95 17.88
N VAL A 92 -18.82 -23.00 18.12
CA VAL A 92 -19.16 -21.58 18.31
C VAL A 92 -19.59 -20.94 16.98
N LEU A 93 -18.85 -21.17 15.89
CA LEU A 93 -19.19 -20.65 14.55
C LEU A 93 -20.51 -21.22 14.00
N ALA A 94 -20.95 -22.39 14.48
CA ALA A 94 -22.23 -23.00 14.11
C ALA A 94 -23.45 -22.44 14.88
N SER A 95 -23.30 -21.35 15.63
CA SER A 95 -24.40 -20.72 16.41
C SER A 95 -25.43 -20.01 15.53
N ASP A 96 -26.66 -19.80 16.06
CA ASP A 96 -27.73 -19.10 15.34
C ASP A 96 -27.43 -17.61 15.14
N VAL A 97 -26.78 -16.99 16.13
CA VAL A 97 -26.33 -15.61 16.11
C VAL A 97 -24.84 -15.57 16.40
N LEU A 98 -24.04 -15.00 15.50
CA LEU A 98 -22.63 -14.79 15.70
C LEU A 98 -22.37 -13.31 15.97
N VAL A 99 -21.56 -13.05 16.99
CA VAL A 99 -21.11 -11.69 17.32
C VAL A 99 -19.59 -11.67 17.23
N LYS A 100 -19.07 -10.96 16.22
CA LYS A 100 -17.65 -10.75 16.00
C LYS A 100 -17.32 -9.26 16.13
N VAL A 101 -16.05 -8.98 16.41
CA VAL A 101 -15.51 -7.62 16.32
C VAL A 101 -15.26 -7.30 14.85
N ARG A 102 -14.67 -8.22 14.10
CA ARG A 102 -14.27 -8.00 12.70
C ARG A 102 -14.88 -9.03 11.75
N ALA A 103 -14.89 -8.65 10.48
CA ALA A 103 -15.38 -9.48 9.39
C ALA A 103 -14.77 -10.88 9.43
N PRO A 104 -15.54 -11.93 9.10
CA PRO A 104 -15.02 -13.28 8.98
C PRO A 104 -13.87 -13.38 7.98
N VAL A 105 -12.85 -14.19 8.28
CA VAL A 105 -11.66 -14.37 7.42
C VAL A 105 -11.34 -15.85 7.19
N PHE A 106 -10.33 -16.11 6.35
CA PHE A 106 -9.77 -17.45 6.19
C PHE A 106 -9.04 -17.90 7.46
N ASN A 107 -9.44 -19.05 8.00
CA ASN A 107 -8.78 -19.65 9.15
C ASN A 107 -7.73 -20.67 8.70
N PRO A 108 -6.42 -20.36 8.80
CA PRO A 108 -5.36 -21.27 8.35
C PRO A 108 -5.26 -22.54 9.20
N GLU A 109 -5.66 -22.51 10.47
CA GLU A 109 -5.63 -23.69 11.34
C GLU A 109 -6.72 -24.71 10.98
N LEU A 110 -7.86 -24.22 10.49
CA LEU A 110 -8.98 -25.05 10.06
C LEU A 110 -8.98 -25.35 8.56
N GLY A 111 -8.16 -24.65 7.77
CA GLY A 111 -8.09 -24.79 6.32
C GLY A 111 -9.37 -24.37 5.60
N ALA A 112 -10.19 -23.51 6.22
CA ALA A 112 -11.50 -23.10 5.72
C ALA A 112 -11.79 -21.64 6.04
N HIS A 113 -12.62 -21.00 5.23
CA HIS A 113 -13.11 -19.66 5.55
C HIS A 113 -14.12 -19.73 6.71
N GLU A 114 -14.07 -18.80 7.67
CA GLU A 114 -15.00 -18.80 8.81
C GLU A 114 -16.48 -18.81 8.38
N VAL A 115 -16.80 -18.17 7.24
CA VAL A 115 -18.15 -18.18 6.62
C VAL A 115 -18.60 -19.59 6.23
N GLU A 116 -17.67 -20.48 5.87
CA GLU A 116 -18.01 -21.86 5.51
C GLU A 116 -18.41 -22.71 6.72
N LEU A 117 -17.97 -22.30 7.91
CA LEU A 117 -18.27 -22.95 9.19
C LEU A 117 -19.53 -22.38 9.84
N MET A 118 -20.08 -21.30 9.28
CA MET A 118 -21.34 -20.72 9.74
C MET A 118 -22.51 -21.65 9.42
N LYS A 119 -23.46 -21.72 10.35
CA LYS A 119 -24.77 -22.33 10.11
C LYS A 119 -25.49 -21.59 8.97
N GLU A 120 -26.16 -22.34 8.09
CA GLU A 120 -26.98 -21.75 7.04
C GLU A 120 -28.08 -20.87 7.67
N ALA A 121 -28.31 -19.68 7.10
CA ALA A 121 -29.24 -18.68 7.62
C ALA A 121 -28.91 -18.15 9.04
N ALA A 122 -27.65 -18.24 9.49
CA ALA A 122 -27.21 -17.58 10.72
C ALA A 122 -27.29 -16.04 10.62
N THR A 123 -27.41 -15.39 11.77
CA THR A 123 -27.33 -13.93 11.89
C THR A 123 -25.94 -13.50 12.33
N LEU A 124 -25.29 -12.60 11.60
CA LEU A 124 -23.95 -12.10 11.93
C LEU A 124 -23.99 -10.62 12.32
N PHE A 125 -23.44 -10.30 13.49
CA PHE A 125 -23.13 -8.93 13.92
C PHE A 125 -21.61 -8.73 13.87
N SER A 126 -21.15 -7.78 13.05
CA SER A 126 -19.73 -7.48 12.91
C SER A 126 -19.51 -6.14 12.22
N PHE A 127 -18.29 -5.59 12.29
CA PHE A 127 -17.81 -4.69 11.24
C PHE A 127 -17.63 -5.47 9.93
N ILE A 128 -18.21 -4.96 8.85
CA ILE A 128 -18.25 -5.65 7.55
C ILE A 128 -17.64 -4.79 6.44
N TYR A 129 -17.88 -3.48 6.44
CA TYR A 129 -17.50 -2.58 5.35
C TYR A 129 -17.95 -3.11 3.97
N PRO A 130 -19.27 -3.29 3.72
CA PRO A 130 -19.78 -3.99 2.54
C PRO A 130 -19.26 -3.43 1.20
N ALA A 131 -19.14 -2.10 1.11
CA ALA A 131 -18.63 -1.43 -0.09
C ALA A 131 -17.16 -1.76 -0.41
N GLN A 132 -16.41 -2.31 0.54
CA GLN A 132 -14.98 -2.64 0.39
C GLN A 132 -14.73 -4.15 0.27
N ASN A 133 -15.72 -4.98 0.59
CA ASN A 133 -15.57 -6.44 0.69
C ASN A 133 -16.65 -7.18 -0.12
N PRO A 134 -16.71 -7.02 -1.46
CA PRO A 134 -17.74 -7.64 -2.29
C PRO A 134 -17.70 -9.18 -2.24
N GLU A 135 -16.50 -9.77 -2.28
CA GLU A 135 -16.33 -11.23 -2.21
C GLU A 135 -16.89 -11.82 -0.90
N LEU A 136 -16.66 -11.15 0.23
CA LEU A 136 -17.24 -11.55 1.51
C LEU A 136 -18.78 -11.48 1.47
N MET A 137 -19.34 -10.49 0.78
CA MET A 137 -20.80 -10.36 0.65
C MET A 137 -21.36 -11.50 -0.19
N ASP A 138 -20.65 -11.91 -1.25
CA ASP A 138 -21.02 -13.06 -2.07
C ASP A 138 -20.98 -14.36 -1.25
N MET A 139 -19.94 -14.59 -0.44
CA MET A 139 -19.85 -15.77 0.43
C MET A 139 -20.98 -15.80 1.48
N LEU A 140 -21.26 -14.67 2.13
CA LEU A 140 -22.34 -14.57 3.13
C LEU A 140 -23.72 -14.75 2.48
N SER A 141 -23.90 -14.25 1.25
CA SER A 141 -25.09 -14.44 0.44
C SER A 141 -25.31 -15.90 0.07
N GLN A 142 -24.26 -16.61 -0.35
CA GLN A 142 -24.30 -18.06 -0.62
C GLN A 142 -24.69 -18.87 0.61
N ARG A 143 -24.29 -18.43 1.81
CA ARG A 143 -24.71 -19.02 3.10
C ARG A 143 -26.10 -18.59 3.59
N LYS A 144 -26.79 -17.74 2.82
CA LYS A 144 -28.10 -17.14 3.15
C LYS A 144 -28.09 -16.44 4.50
N ALA A 145 -26.94 -15.92 4.93
CA ALA A 145 -26.77 -15.30 6.23
C ALA A 145 -27.50 -13.95 6.29
N THR A 146 -28.05 -13.60 7.46
CA THR A 146 -28.55 -12.26 7.74
C THR A 146 -27.44 -11.45 8.42
N VAL A 147 -26.98 -10.37 7.77
CA VAL A 147 -25.79 -9.64 8.24
C VAL A 147 -26.16 -8.24 8.72
N LEU A 148 -25.84 -7.94 9.98
CA LEU A 148 -25.98 -6.62 10.58
C LEU A 148 -24.59 -5.99 10.71
N ALA A 149 -24.31 -5.05 9.80
CA ALA A 149 -23.02 -4.37 9.73
C ALA A 149 -22.95 -3.20 10.72
N MET A 150 -22.08 -3.31 11.73
CA MET A 150 -21.89 -2.30 12.77
C MET A 150 -21.30 -0.98 12.23
N ASP A 151 -20.63 -1.01 11.07
CA ASP A 151 -20.14 0.19 10.39
C ASP A 151 -21.23 0.96 9.62
N GLN A 152 -22.38 0.32 9.35
CA GLN A 152 -23.49 0.92 8.59
C GLN A 152 -24.59 1.49 9.49
N VAL A 153 -24.38 1.53 10.81
CA VAL A 153 -25.31 2.17 11.74
C VAL A 153 -25.44 3.66 11.40
N PRO A 154 -26.65 4.16 11.10
CA PRO A 154 -26.84 5.56 10.76
C PRO A 154 -26.58 6.45 11.98
N ARG A 155 -25.86 7.55 11.79
CA ARG A 155 -25.55 8.52 12.85
C ARG A 155 -26.75 9.43 13.13
N VAL A 156 -27.76 8.88 13.81
CA VAL A 156 -28.96 9.58 14.27
C VAL A 156 -29.09 9.53 15.79
N THR A 157 -29.79 10.49 16.40
CA THR A 157 -29.86 10.65 17.86
C THR A 157 -30.28 9.37 18.59
N ILE A 158 -31.27 8.63 18.07
CA ILE A 158 -31.76 7.39 18.68
C ILE A 158 -30.80 6.20 18.58
N ALA A 159 -29.77 6.30 17.73
CA ALA A 159 -28.79 5.23 17.47
C ALA A 159 -27.43 5.46 18.13
N GLN A 160 -27.22 6.61 18.78
CA GLN A 160 -25.94 6.96 19.41
C GLN A 160 -25.50 5.97 20.48
N GLY A 161 -26.45 5.37 21.20
CA GLY A 161 -26.16 4.40 22.28
C GLY A 161 -25.51 3.10 21.82
N TYR A 162 -25.51 2.81 20.52
CA TYR A 162 -24.93 1.60 19.93
C TYR A 162 -24.08 1.88 18.68
N ASP A 163 -23.55 3.09 18.54
CA ASP A 163 -22.60 3.45 17.48
C ASP A 163 -21.18 2.98 17.84
N ALA A 164 -20.80 1.84 17.28
CA ALA A 164 -19.49 1.23 17.51
C ALA A 164 -18.32 2.05 16.94
N LEU A 165 -18.51 2.79 15.83
CA LEU A 165 -17.46 3.63 15.25
C LEU A 165 -17.14 4.79 16.18
N SER A 166 -18.16 5.40 16.79
CA SER A 166 -17.97 6.46 17.79
C SER A 166 -17.26 5.94 19.04
N SER A 167 -17.60 4.76 19.55
CA SER A 167 -16.89 4.15 20.69
C SER A 167 -15.40 3.92 20.37
N MET A 168 -15.09 3.36 19.19
CA MET A 168 -13.71 3.10 18.80
C MET A 168 -12.92 4.39 18.55
N ALA A 169 -13.54 5.40 17.95
CA ALA A 169 -12.93 6.71 17.75
C ALA A 169 -12.58 7.38 19.09
N ASN A 170 -13.47 7.29 20.09
CA ASN A 170 -13.21 7.83 21.43
C ASN A 170 -11.99 7.16 22.08
N ILE A 171 -11.96 5.81 22.08
CA ILE A 171 -10.82 5.04 22.60
C ILE A 171 -9.53 5.40 21.86
N ALA A 172 -9.57 5.53 20.53
CA ALA A 172 -8.42 5.89 19.72
C ALA A 172 -7.89 7.29 20.06
N GLY A 173 -8.77 8.28 20.23
CA GLY A 173 -8.41 9.64 20.64
C GLY A 173 -7.72 9.68 22.01
N TYR A 174 -8.30 8.99 23.00
CA TYR A 174 -7.68 8.84 24.32
C TYR A 174 -6.31 8.14 24.23
N LYS A 175 -6.24 7.01 23.51
CA LYS A 175 -5.02 6.21 23.40
C LYS A 175 -3.90 6.95 22.67
N ALA A 176 -4.23 7.75 21.65
CA ALA A 176 -3.26 8.58 20.93
C ALA A 176 -2.53 9.54 21.89
N VAL A 177 -3.25 10.18 22.81
CA VAL A 177 -2.65 11.07 23.81
C VAL A 177 -1.77 10.29 24.79
N VAL A 178 -2.21 9.12 25.27
CA VAL A 178 -1.41 8.30 26.19
C VAL A 178 -0.12 7.81 25.52
N LEU A 179 -0.19 7.42 24.24
CA LEU A 179 1.00 7.04 23.47
C LEU A 179 1.92 8.24 23.26
N ALA A 180 1.37 9.41 22.92
CA ALA A 180 2.15 10.62 22.79
C ALA A 180 2.85 10.98 24.10
N ALA A 181 2.17 10.87 25.25
CA ALA A 181 2.77 11.10 26.56
C ALA A 181 3.87 10.10 26.93
N ASN A 182 3.74 8.85 26.49
CA ASN A 182 4.78 7.84 26.72
C ASN A 182 6.02 8.08 25.85
N SER A 183 5.84 8.57 24.62
CA SER A 183 6.94 8.79 23.68
C SER A 183 7.58 10.19 23.81
N PHE A 184 6.85 11.17 24.35
CA PHE A 184 7.32 12.54 24.49
C PHE A 184 8.10 12.73 25.79
N GLY A 185 9.37 13.10 25.69
CA GLY A 185 10.31 13.17 26.83
C GLY A 185 10.13 14.35 27.81
N ARG A 186 9.03 15.13 27.72
CA ARG A 186 8.75 16.24 28.64
C ARG A 186 7.36 16.12 29.27
N PHE A 187 7.16 16.84 30.36
CA PHE A 187 5.86 16.90 31.04
C PHE A 187 4.79 17.57 30.16
N PHE A 188 3.58 17.01 30.19
CA PHE A 188 2.40 17.67 29.64
C PHE A 188 1.98 18.86 30.50
N THR A 189 1.94 18.66 31.82
CA THR A 189 1.62 19.70 32.79
C THR A 189 2.80 20.64 32.99
N GLY A 190 2.54 21.94 32.88
CA GLY A 190 3.50 22.97 33.28
C GLY A 190 3.62 23.05 34.80
N GLN A 191 4.84 23.18 35.32
CA GLN A 191 5.11 23.20 36.75
C GLN A 191 6.07 24.34 37.09
N ILE A 192 5.87 24.94 38.27
CA ILE A 192 6.83 25.87 38.88
C ILE A 192 7.40 25.17 40.09
N THR A 193 8.71 24.94 40.08
CA THR A 193 9.43 24.31 41.19
C THR A 193 10.56 25.22 41.66
N ALA A 194 11.17 24.88 42.79
CA ALA A 194 12.39 25.56 43.25
C ALA A 194 13.54 25.46 42.22
N ALA A 195 13.54 24.44 41.36
CA ALA A 195 14.54 24.23 40.31
C ALA A 195 14.24 24.99 39.00
N GLY A 196 13.11 25.71 38.92
CA GLY A 196 12.73 26.49 37.74
C GLY A 196 11.32 26.18 37.22
N LYS A 197 10.97 26.86 36.13
CA LYS A 197 9.67 26.76 35.47
C LYS A 197 9.76 25.85 34.26
N VAL A 198 8.95 24.79 34.23
CA VAL A 198 8.75 23.94 33.05
C VAL A 198 7.43 24.36 32.38
N PRO A 199 7.45 24.80 31.11
CA PRO A 199 6.22 25.14 30.41
C PRO A 199 5.40 23.87 30.10
N PRO A 200 4.05 23.99 30.03
CA PRO A 200 3.20 22.87 29.61
C PRO A 200 3.47 22.51 28.15
N ALA A 201 3.23 21.25 27.81
CA ALA A 201 3.26 20.81 26.42
C ALA A 201 2.15 21.49 25.61
N LYS A 202 2.41 21.70 24.32
CA LYS A 202 1.44 22.22 23.35
C LYS A 202 1.04 21.11 22.38
N VAL A 203 -0.25 20.83 22.30
CA VAL A 203 -0.81 19.77 21.47
C VAL A 203 -1.69 20.38 20.39
N LEU A 204 -1.37 20.15 19.12
CA LEU A 204 -2.25 20.47 17.99
C LEU A 204 -3.11 19.27 17.63
N ILE A 205 -4.41 19.47 17.46
CA ILE A 205 -5.36 18.46 17.04
C ILE A 205 -6.02 18.89 15.74
N ILE A 206 -5.86 18.08 14.70
CA ILE A 206 -6.45 18.30 13.38
C ILE A 206 -7.65 17.36 13.20
N GLY A 207 -8.83 17.94 13.02
CA GLY A 207 -10.12 17.25 12.96
C GLY A 207 -10.78 17.16 14.35
N GLY A 208 -11.96 17.76 14.48
CA GLY A 208 -12.85 17.74 15.65
C GLY A 208 -13.98 16.73 15.49
N GLY A 209 -13.63 15.50 15.11
CA GLY A 209 -14.52 14.34 15.22
C GLY A 209 -14.52 13.77 16.64
N VAL A 210 -15.14 12.59 16.84
CA VAL A 210 -15.17 11.92 18.14
C VAL A 210 -13.75 11.65 18.67
N ALA A 211 -12.84 11.18 17.81
CA ALA A 211 -11.44 10.95 18.19
C ALA A 211 -10.69 12.24 18.54
N GLY A 212 -10.86 13.30 17.73
CA GLY A 212 -10.21 14.58 17.97
C GLY A 212 -10.66 15.24 19.27
N LEU A 213 -11.96 15.21 19.56
CA LEU A 213 -12.50 15.75 20.81
C LEU A 213 -12.09 14.92 22.03
N ALA A 214 -12.04 13.59 21.91
CA ALA A 214 -11.52 12.72 22.97
C ALA A 214 -10.03 13.00 23.24
N ALA A 215 -9.22 13.20 22.18
CA ALA A 215 -7.83 13.60 22.31
C ALA A 215 -7.70 14.99 22.97
N ALA A 216 -8.55 15.96 22.58
CA ALA A 216 -8.54 17.30 23.16
C ALA A 216 -8.85 17.28 24.65
N GLY A 217 -9.91 16.59 25.05
CA GLY A 217 -10.29 16.43 26.45
C GLY A 217 -9.19 15.73 27.26
N THR A 218 -8.59 14.67 26.71
CA THR A 218 -7.53 13.91 27.39
C THR A 218 -6.25 14.74 27.55
N ALA A 219 -5.76 15.36 26.47
CA ALA A 219 -4.55 16.19 26.52
C ALA A 219 -4.73 17.39 27.45
N ARG A 220 -5.93 18.00 27.43
CA ARG A 220 -6.25 19.12 28.34
C ARG A 220 -6.29 18.68 29.79
N ALA A 221 -6.92 17.54 30.09
CA ALA A 221 -6.95 16.97 31.44
C ALA A 221 -5.55 16.60 31.96
N MET A 222 -4.64 16.22 31.05
CA MET A 222 -3.21 16.00 31.35
C MET A 222 -2.38 17.28 31.50
N GLY A 223 -3.01 18.48 31.46
CA GLY A 223 -2.34 19.75 31.74
C GLY A 223 -1.68 20.44 30.55
N ALA A 224 -1.84 19.91 29.33
CA ALA A 224 -1.32 20.53 28.12
C ALA A 224 -2.17 21.73 27.66
N ILE A 225 -1.56 22.58 26.84
CA ILE A 225 -2.24 23.59 26.03
C ILE A 225 -2.69 22.90 24.74
N VAL A 226 -3.99 22.94 24.45
CA VAL A 226 -4.54 22.28 23.26
C VAL A 226 -4.95 23.33 22.25
N ARG A 227 -4.50 23.16 21.00
CA ARG A 227 -4.93 23.91 19.82
C ARG A 227 -5.72 22.96 18.92
N GLY A 228 -6.93 23.34 18.52
CA GLY A 228 -7.81 22.51 17.70
C GLY A 228 -8.11 23.18 16.36
N PHE A 229 -8.16 22.38 15.29
CA PHE A 229 -8.59 22.81 13.97
C PHE A 229 -9.61 21.83 13.39
N ASP A 230 -10.68 22.35 12.78
CA ASP A 230 -11.63 21.60 11.95
C ASP A 230 -12.21 22.57 10.91
N THR A 231 -12.59 22.05 9.74
CA THR A 231 -13.22 22.85 8.67
C THR A 231 -14.67 23.21 8.96
N ARG A 232 -15.32 22.53 9.92
CA ARG A 232 -16.71 22.75 10.34
C ARG A 232 -16.77 23.66 11.56
N ALA A 233 -17.61 24.70 11.49
CA ALA A 233 -17.78 25.66 12.58
C ALA A 233 -18.26 25.01 13.89
N ALA A 234 -19.17 24.04 13.82
CA ALA A 234 -19.70 23.34 14.99
C ALA A 234 -18.61 22.58 15.77
N ALA A 235 -17.61 22.02 15.07
CA ALA A 235 -16.51 21.30 15.70
C ALA A 235 -15.52 22.27 16.39
N LEU A 236 -15.33 23.48 15.84
CA LEU A 236 -14.56 24.53 16.49
C LEU A 236 -15.23 24.99 17.79
N GLU A 237 -16.56 25.16 17.81
CA GLU A 237 -17.30 25.46 19.06
C GLU A 237 -17.12 24.37 20.12
N GLN A 238 -17.07 23.10 19.70
CA GLN A 238 -16.81 21.96 20.59
C GLN A 238 -15.37 21.96 21.14
N PHE A 239 -14.37 22.27 20.32
CA PHE A 239 -13.01 22.47 20.82
C PHE A 239 -12.93 23.58 21.86
N LYS A 240 -13.61 24.71 21.59
CA LYS A 240 -13.67 25.85 22.51
C LYS A 240 -14.34 25.48 23.84
N SER A 241 -15.42 24.69 23.81
CA SER A 241 -16.10 24.25 25.04
C SER A 241 -15.25 23.29 25.88
N LEU A 242 -14.33 22.54 25.25
CA LEU A 242 -13.31 21.73 25.93
C LEU A 242 -12.10 22.54 26.41
N GLY A 243 -12.07 23.86 26.19
CA GLY A 243 -10.99 24.75 26.61
C GLY A 243 -9.75 24.68 25.71
N ALA A 244 -9.90 24.24 24.45
CA ALA A 244 -8.87 24.33 23.44
C ALA A 244 -8.93 25.69 22.70
N GLU A 245 -7.77 26.15 22.24
CA GLU A 245 -7.64 27.30 21.34
C GLU A 245 -8.03 26.87 19.92
N THR A 246 -9.04 27.50 19.33
CA THR A 246 -9.50 27.19 17.97
C THR A 246 -8.67 27.94 16.94
N LEU A 247 -8.15 27.22 15.95
CA LEU A 247 -7.41 27.80 14.83
C LEU A 247 -8.33 28.00 13.63
N GLU A 248 -8.16 29.11 12.92
CA GLU A 248 -8.94 29.47 11.74
C GLU A 248 -8.01 29.83 10.57
N VAL A 249 -8.47 29.58 9.34
CA VAL A 249 -7.80 30.01 8.10
C VAL A 249 -8.38 31.37 7.68
N ASP A 250 -7.54 32.24 7.11
CA ASP A 250 -7.96 33.57 6.63
C ASP A 250 -9.03 33.51 5.50
N ILE A 251 -9.17 32.34 4.85
CA ILE A 251 -10.14 32.09 3.78
C ILE A 251 -11.43 31.53 4.39
N LYS A 252 -12.53 32.27 4.25
CA LYS A 252 -13.86 31.83 4.72
C LYS A 252 -14.55 30.99 3.66
N GLU A 253 -14.48 29.68 3.82
CA GLU A 253 -15.23 28.68 3.06
C GLU A 253 -15.97 27.76 4.03
N ALA A 254 -17.26 27.49 3.79
CA ALA A 254 -18.03 26.59 4.64
C ALA A 254 -17.61 25.13 4.38
N GLY A 255 -17.13 24.42 5.40
CA GLY A 255 -16.66 23.03 5.30
C GLY A 255 -17.71 21.95 5.58
N ASP A 256 -18.95 22.33 5.89
CA ASP A 256 -20.03 21.39 6.19
C ASP A 256 -20.43 20.56 4.96
N GLY A 257 -20.45 19.23 5.12
CA GLY A 257 -20.94 18.24 4.17
C GLY A 257 -22.20 17.53 4.66
N GLN A 258 -22.61 16.45 3.98
CA GLN A 258 -23.80 15.69 4.37
C GLN A 258 -23.55 14.81 5.61
N GLY A 259 -24.58 14.66 6.46
CA GLY A 259 -24.53 13.73 7.60
C GLY A 259 -23.54 14.11 8.72
N GLY A 260 -23.14 15.37 8.80
CA GLY A 260 -22.17 15.85 9.79
C GLY A 260 -20.70 15.60 9.42
N TYR A 261 -20.42 15.10 8.21
CA TYR A 261 -19.07 14.99 7.67
C TYR A 261 -18.61 16.30 7.03
N ALA A 262 -17.30 16.49 6.94
CA ALA A 262 -16.73 17.59 6.15
C ALA A 262 -16.80 17.27 4.65
N LYS A 263 -16.96 18.29 3.81
CA LYS A 263 -16.78 18.16 2.36
C LYS A 263 -15.31 18.43 1.97
N GLU A 264 -14.94 18.08 0.74
CA GLU A 264 -13.65 18.47 0.17
C GLU A 264 -13.63 20.00 -0.06
N MET A 265 -12.57 20.66 0.42
CA MET A 265 -12.38 22.10 0.36
C MET A 265 -11.71 22.52 -0.96
N SER A 266 -11.79 23.81 -1.31
CA SER A 266 -11.04 24.36 -2.45
C SER A 266 -9.53 24.20 -2.30
N LYS A 267 -8.79 24.21 -3.41
CA LYS A 267 -7.32 24.11 -3.39
C LYS A 267 -6.69 25.28 -2.63
N GLU A 268 -7.25 26.47 -2.82
CA GLU A 268 -6.83 27.70 -2.17
C GLU A 268 -6.99 27.62 -0.65
N PHE A 269 -8.10 27.03 -0.18
CA PHE A 269 -8.31 26.76 1.24
C PHE A 269 -7.29 25.75 1.77
N ILE A 270 -7.05 24.66 1.05
CA ILE A 270 -6.06 23.63 1.44
C ILE A 270 -4.64 24.22 1.53
N GLU A 271 -4.23 25.06 0.57
CA GLU A 271 -2.92 25.73 0.61
C GLU A 271 -2.78 26.64 1.84
N ALA A 272 -3.83 27.41 2.15
CA ALA A 272 -3.85 28.29 3.32
C ALA A 272 -3.89 27.49 4.64
N GLU A 273 -4.63 26.38 4.68
CA GLU A 273 -4.66 25.42 5.77
C GLU A 273 -3.27 24.80 6.01
N MET A 274 -2.59 24.33 4.97
CA MET A 274 -1.23 23.79 5.08
C MET A 274 -0.23 24.84 5.57
N LYS A 275 -0.37 26.11 5.13
CA LYS A 275 0.45 27.22 5.62
C LYS A 275 0.21 27.49 7.11
N LEU A 276 -1.05 27.43 7.57
CA LEU A 276 -1.39 27.53 8.98
C LEU A 276 -0.76 26.39 9.78
N PHE A 277 -0.89 25.14 9.34
CA PHE A 277 -0.30 23.99 10.03
C PHE A 277 1.23 24.06 10.08
N ALA A 278 1.89 24.43 8.98
CA ALA A 278 3.33 24.63 8.96
C ALA A 278 3.79 25.65 10.01
N LYS A 279 3.04 26.76 10.18
CA LYS A 279 3.31 27.75 11.22
C LYS A 279 3.11 27.19 12.62
N GLN A 280 2.06 26.41 12.85
CA GLN A 280 1.76 25.82 14.17
C GLN A 280 2.78 24.74 14.55
N CYS A 281 3.22 23.91 13.61
CA CYS A 281 4.23 22.87 13.83
C CYS A 281 5.57 23.40 14.34
N LEU A 282 5.88 24.69 14.14
CA LEU A 282 7.07 25.33 14.71
C LEU A 282 6.95 25.57 16.23
N GLU A 283 5.72 25.60 16.76
CA GLU A 283 5.46 25.98 18.16
C GLU A 283 4.90 24.85 19.02
N VAL A 284 4.27 23.84 18.41
CA VAL A 284 3.63 22.73 19.13
C VAL A 284 4.60 21.57 19.32
N ASP A 285 4.39 20.83 20.41
CA ASP A 285 5.23 19.70 20.78
C ASP A 285 4.69 18.38 20.21
N ILE A 286 3.36 18.30 20.06
CA ILE A 286 2.64 17.09 19.69
C ILE A 286 1.55 17.45 18.68
N LEU A 287 1.45 16.67 17.60
CA LEU A 287 0.38 16.78 16.62
C LEU A 287 -0.42 15.48 16.57
N ILE A 288 -1.74 15.58 16.71
CA ILE A 288 -2.67 14.46 16.57
C ILE A 288 -3.63 14.76 15.42
N SER A 289 -3.54 14.00 14.33
CA SER A 289 -4.46 14.11 13.21
C SER A 289 -5.52 13.02 13.27
N THR A 290 -6.78 13.42 13.10
CA THR A 290 -7.95 12.52 13.12
C THR A 290 -8.85 12.70 11.89
N ALA A 291 -8.40 13.48 10.91
CA ALA A 291 -9.09 13.68 9.65
C ALA A 291 -9.02 12.40 8.79
N LEU A 292 -10.03 11.54 8.94
CA LEU A 292 -10.16 10.30 8.19
C LEU A 292 -11.58 10.19 7.63
N ILE A 293 -11.68 10.06 6.31
CA ILE A 293 -12.91 9.63 5.63
C ILE A 293 -12.68 8.17 5.18
N PRO A 294 -13.42 7.18 5.74
CA PRO A 294 -13.35 5.80 5.28
C PRO A 294 -13.66 5.74 3.78
N GLY A 295 -12.70 5.36 2.95
CA GLY A 295 -12.88 5.41 1.49
C GLY A 295 -11.82 6.16 0.71
N LEU A 296 -11.25 7.22 1.29
CA LEU A 296 -10.42 8.20 0.57
C LEU A 296 -8.99 8.21 1.13
N GLY A 297 -8.05 7.60 0.39
CA GLY A 297 -6.61 7.69 0.65
C GLY A 297 -5.84 7.77 -0.67
N ILE A 298 -4.69 8.46 -0.69
CA ILE A 298 -3.83 8.61 -1.88
C ILE A 298 -3.55 7.24 -2.53
N ALA A 299 -3.33 6.19 -1.71
CA ALA A 299 -3.13 4.82 -2.18
C ALA A 299 -4.33 4.19 -2.89
N ARG A 300 -5.57 4.68 -2.69
CA ARG A 300 -6.78 4.22 -3.39
C ARG A 300 -7.06 4.96 -4.70
N LYS A 301 -6.56 6.20 -4.84
CA LYS A 301 -6.72 7.01 -6.07
C LYS A 301 -5.65 6.68 -7.12
N ILE A 302 -4.54 6.06 -6.71
CA ILE A 302 -3.41 5.71 -7.58
C ILE A 302 -3.72 4.44 -8.35
N GLN A 303 -3.56 4.49 -9.68
CA GLN A 303 -3.66 3.32 -10.54
C GLN A 303 -2.42 2.44 -10.34
N ILE A 304 -2.54 1.12 -10.50
CA ILE A 304 -1.39 0.19 -10.38
C ILE A 304 -0.27 0.53 -11.37
N THR A 305 -0.61 1.16 -12.51
CA THR A 305 0.37 1.67 -13.47
C THR A 305 1.29 2.77 -12.91
N ASP A 306 0.84 3.51 -11.90
CA ASP A 306 1.55 4.63 -11.26
C ASP A 306 2.28 4.22 -9.97
N LEU A 307 2.26 2.92 -9.63
CA LEU A 307 2.94 2.37 -8.46
C LEU A 307 4.45 2.71 -8.39
N PRO A 308 5.23 2.70 -9.50
CA PRO A 308 6.64 3.06 -9.45
C PRO A 308 6.90 4.48 -8.93
N GLN A 309 6.05 5.44 -9.30
CA GLN A 309 6.16 6.82 -8.85
C GLN A 309 5.84 6.93 -7.35
N LEU A 310 4.82 6.22 -6.88
CA LEU A 310 4.47 6.20 -5.46
C LEU A 310 5.61 5.63 -4.60
N VAL A 311 6.22 4.53 -5.04
CA VAL A 311 7.36 3.91 -4.34
C VAL A 311 8.54 4.89 -4.26
N ALA A 312 8.88 5.56 -5.37
CA ALA A 312 9.91 6.59 -5.36
C ALA A 312 9.56 7.75 -4.40
N ALA A 313 8.31 8.21 -4.39
CA ALA A 313 7.87 9.25 -3.45
C ALA A 313 8.05 8.81 -1.98
N PHE A 314 7.71 7.56 -1.63
CA PHE A 314 7.87 7.05 -0.26
C PHE A 314 9.33 6.99 0.18
N HIS A 315 10.25 6.55 -0.66
CA HIS A 315 11.67 6.55 -0.32
C HIS A 315 12.18 7.96 0.00
N SER A 316 11.66 8.98 -0.71
CA SER A 316 12.02 10.37 -0.39
C SER A 316 11.61 10.78 1.03
N LEU A 317 10.41 10.40 1.46
CA LEU A 317 9.91 10.70 2.80
C LEU A 317 10.72 9.99 3.88
N VAL A 318 11.11 8.73 3.64
CA VAL A 318 12.00 7.98 4.54
C VAL A 318 13.38 8.64 4.62
N GLY A 319 13.96 9.03 3.50
CA GLY A 319 15.26 9.72 3.47
C GLY A 319 15.23 11.07 4.21
N LEU A 320 14.16 11.85 4.03
CA LEU A 320 13.98 13.11 4.74
C LEU A 320 13.80 12.90 6.25
N ALA A 321 12.98 11.91 6.65
CA ALA A 321 12.81 11.55 8.05
C ALA A 321 14.15 11.19 8.70
N ALA A 322 14.97 10.36 8.05
CA ALA A 322 16.31 9.99 8.54
C ALA A 322 17.22 11.21 8.77
N VAL A 323 17.24 12.16 7.84
CA VAL A 323 18.00 13.42 8.00
C VAL A 323 17.49 14.19 9.22
N LEU A 324 16.16 14.35 9.35
CA LEU A 324 15.56 15.09 10.45
C LEU A 324 15.83 14.42 11.80
N THR A 325 15.71 13.09 11.90
CA THR A 325 16.01 12.33 13.11
C THR A 325 17.48 12.50 13.52
N CYS A 326 18.42 12.33 12.59
CA CYS A 326 19.85 12.42 12.89
C CYS A 326 20.27 13.83 13.34
N VAL A 327 19.74 14.87 12.68
CA VAL A 327 20.01 16.25 13.07
C VAL A 327 19.37 16.58 14.41
N ALA A 328 18.13 16.15 14.64
CA ALA A 328 17.42 16.38 15.90
C ALA A 328 18.14 15.71 17.08
N GLU A 329 18.57 14.46 16.91
CA GLU A 329 19.30 13.73 17.95
C GLU A 329 20.63 14.40 18.28
N TYR A 330 21.37 14.85 17.25
CA TYR A 330 22.60 15.62 17.48
C TYR A 330 22.32 16.88 18.32
N MET A 331 21.24 17.59 18.04
CA MET A 331 20.87 18.80 18.79
C MET A 331 20.49 18.49 20.24
N ILE A 332 19.78 17.39 20.48
CA ILE A 332 19.31 16.97 21.80
C ILE A 332 20.48 16.46 22.66
N GLU A 333 21.36 15.64 22.09
CA GLU A 333 22.45 14.99 22.81
C GLU A 333 23.74 15.81 22.88
N TYR A 334 23.83 16.91 22.14
CA TYR A 334 25.01 17.77 22.15
C TYR A 334 25.54 18.15 23.55
N PRO A 335 24.69 18.57 24.52
CA PRO A 335 25.16 18.91 25.86
C PRO A 335 25.78 17.72 26.62
N HIS A 336 25.44 16.48 26.26
CA HIS A 336 25.88 15.26 26.96
C HIS A 336 27.16 14.67 26.38
N PHE A 337 27.57 15.05 25.16
CA PHE A 337 28.76 14.51 24.49
C PHE A 337 30.06 14.70 25.27
N ALA A 338 30.16 15.72 26.12
CA ALA A 338 31.35 15.96 26.95
C ALA A 338 31.58 14.85 27.99
N THR A 339 30.52 14.16 28.41
CA THR A 339 30.54 13.19 29.51
C THR A 339 30.20 11.76 29.09
N ASP A 340 29.72 11.57 27.86
CA ASP A 340 29.35 10.26 27.33
C ASP A 340 30.55 9.56 26.65
N PRO A 341 31.00 8.39 27.15
CA PRO A 341 32.02 7.57 26.48
C PRO A 341 31.65 7.14 25.06
N SER A 342 30.35 7.13 24.73
CA SER A 342 29.81 6.72 23.42
C SER A 342 29.56 7.89 22.46
N ALA A 343 29.88 9.13 22.86
CA ALA A 343 29.58 10.34 22.09
C ALA A 343 30.08 10.27 20.63
N ASN A 344 31.27 9.72 20.41
CA ASN A 344 31.83 9.58 19.06
C ASN A 344 31.01 8.62 18.20
N LEU A 345 30.48 7.53 18.77
CA LEU A 345 29.65 6.57 18.04
C LEU A 345 28.35 7.22 17.61
N THR A 346 27.66 7.90 18.52
CA THR A 346 26.43 8.67 18.25
C THR A 346 26.66 9.70 17.15
N LYS A 347 27.76 10.47 17.22
CA LYS A 347 28.15 11.43 16.19
C LYS A 347 28.38 10.77 14.83
N ILE A 348 29.11 9.66 14.77
CA ILE A 348 29.41 8.94 13.50
C ILE A 348 28.10 8.49 12.85
N ILE A 349 27.23 7.85 13.63
CA ILE A 349 25.98 7.30 13.12
C ILE A 349 25.06 8.42 12.64
N ALA A 350 24.90 9.52 13.38
CA ALA A 350 24.11 10.67 12.97
C ALA A 350 24.62 11.28 11.64
N TYR A 351 25.94 11.35 11.47
CA TYR A 351 26.54 11.85 10.24
C TYR A 351 26.24 10.93 9.04
N LEU A 352 26.42 9.62 9.20
CA LEU A 352 26.16 8.63 8.15
C LEU A 352 24.67 8.55 7.81
N GLY A 353 23.79 8.54 8.81
CA GLY A 353 22.34 8.55 8.61
C GLY A 353 21.86 9.79 7.85
N THR A 354 22.42 10.96 8.17
CA THR A 354 22.15 12.22 7.46
C THR A 354 22.62 12.14 6.00
N PHE A 355 23.81 11.60 5.74
CA PHE A 355 24.32 11.44 4.38
C PHE A 355 23.46 10.48 3.55
N ILE A 356 23.16 9.28 4.07
CA ILE A 356 22.34 8.28 3.37
C ILE A 356 20.93 8.83 3.14
N GLY A 357 20.33 9.46 4.15
CA GLY A 357 19.00 10.07 4.05
C GLY A 357 18.95 11.18 3.00
N GLY A 358 19.96 12.04 2.93
CA GLY A 358 20.04 13.13 1.95
C GLY A 358 20.15 12.64 0.51
N VAL A 359 20.99 11.62 0.25
CA VAL A 359 21.07 10.96 -1.08
C VAL A 359 19.73 10.31 -1.44
N THR A 360 19.12 9.62 -0.49
CA THR A 360 17.84 8.91 -0.69
C THR A 360 16.71 9.88 -0.99
N PHE A 361 16.63 10.99 -0.26
CA PHE A 361 15.62 12.03 -0.44
C PHE A 361 15.65 12.61 -1.85
N SER A 362 16.78 13.20 -2.25
CA SER A 362 16.87 13.91 -3.53
C SER A 362 16.88 12.96 -4.72
N GLY A 363 17.58 11.82 -4.61
CA GLY A 363 17.61 10.81 -5.67
C GLY A 363 16.20 10.29 -5.96
N SER A 364 15.40 10.03 -4.92
CA SER A 364 14.05 9.51 -5.09
C SER A 364 13.09 10.55 -5.66
N LEU A 365 13.26 11.84 -5.34
CA LEU A 365 12.50 12.93 -5.96
C LEU A 365 12.81 13.07 -7.46
N VAL A 366 14.07 12.94 -7.87
CA VAL A 366 14.44 12.96 -9.30
C VAL A 366 13.87 11.72 -10.01
N ALA A 367 13.93 10.54 -9.38
CA ALA A 367 13.33 9.33 -9.91
C ALA A 367 11.82 9.48 -10.11
N TYR A 368 11.11 9.99 -9.10
CA TYR A 368 9.69 10.35 -9.20
C TYR A 368 9.43 11.30 -10.38
N GLY A 369 10.18 12.41 -10.46
CA GLY A 369 10.00 13.40 -11.52
C GLY A 369 10.19 12.82 -12.92
N LYS A 370 11.18 11.93 -13.12
CA LYS A 370 11.42 11.26 -14.40
C LYS A 370 10.33 10.24 -14.75
N LEU A 371 9.86 9.46 -13.78
CA LEU A 371 8.81 8.45 -14.01
C LEU A 371 7.43 9.08 -14.27
N GLN A 372 7.13 10.18 -13.57
CA GLN A 372 5.91 10.96 -13.73
C GLN A 372 5.88 11.79 -15.03
N GLY A 373 7.04 11.96 -15.68
CA GLY A 373 7.17 12.79 -16.89
C GLY A 373 7.24 14.30 -16.61
N VAL A 374 7.43 14.70 -15.35
CA VAL A 374 7.71 16.09 -14.95
C VAL A 374 9.13 16.49 -15.36
N LEU A 375 10.07 15.54 -15.32
CA LEU A 375 11.44 15.68 -15.79
C LEU A 375 11.65 14.84 -17.06
N SER A 376 12.60 15.27 -17.90
CA SER A 376 13.00 14.50 -19.08
C SER A 376 13.55 13.12 -18.69
N SER A 377 13.07 12.09 -19.37
CA SER A 377 13.55 10.72 -19.21
C SER A 377 14.97 10.51 -19.75
N ALA A 378 15.48 11.43 -20.58
CA ALA A 378 16.85 11.37 -21.09
C ALA A 378 17.89 11.55 -19.96
N PRO A 379 19.04 10.85 -20.03
CA PRO A 379 20.14 11.06 -19.10
C PRO A 379 20.72 12.47 -19.25
N LEU A 380 20.89 13.19 -18.13
CA LEU A 380 21.50 14.52 -18.13
C LEU A 380 23.02 14.40 -18.06
N HIS A 381 23.72 14.79 -19.13
CA HIS A 381 25.18 14.75 -19.21
C HIS A 381 25.81 16.11 -18.84
N LEU A 382 26.19 16.26 -17.56
CA LEU A 382 26.96 17.42 -17.12
C LEU A 382 28.45 17.27 -17.50
N PRO A 383 29.12 18.32 -18.01
CA PRO A 383 30.56 18.31 -18.23
C PRO A 383 31.32 17.99 -16.95
N GLY A 384 32.23 17.00 -16.98
CA GLY A 384 33.02 16.63 -15.81
C GLY A 384 32.24 15.95 -14.67
N ARG A 385 31.04 15.39 -14.92
CA ARG A 385 30.16 14.78 -13.88
C ARG A 385 30.87 13.83 -12.92
N HIS A 386 31.83 13.03 -13.40
CA HIS A 386 32.56 12.07 -12.57
C HIS A 386 33.48 12.77 -11.58
N ALA A 387 34.19 13.82 -12.02
CA ALA A 387 35.01 14.64 -11.15
C ALA A 387 34.15 15.41 -10.13
N MET A 388 32.98 15.90 -10.54
CA MET A 388 32.04 16.55 -9.64
C MET A 388 31.52 15.59 -8.56
N ASN A 389 31.04 14.40 -8.93
CA ASN A 389 30.53 13.41 -7.98
C ASN A 389 31.65 12.88 -7.06
N ALA A 390 32.86 12.68 -7.59
CA ALA A 390 34.03 12.32 -6.77
C ALA A 390 34.37 13.45 -5.77
N GLY A 391 34.32 14.71 -6.22
CA GLY A 391 34.52 15.88 -5.37
C GLY A 391 33.47 16.02 -4.28
N LEU A 392 32.19 15.79 -4.60
CA LEU A 392 31.09 15.76 -3.62
C LEU A 392 31.33 14.68 -2.57
N MET A 393 31.64 13.45 -2.99
CA MET A 393 31.93 12.35 -2.08
C MET A 393 33.16 12.64 -1.19
N ALA A 394 34.25 13.14 -1.78
CA ALA A 394 35.45 13.49 -1.05
C ALA A 394 35.20 14.63 -0.03
N SER A 395 34.40 15.62 -0.40
CA SER A 395 34.01 16.72 0.50
C SER A 395 33.12 16.23 1.63
N SER A 396 32.16 15.34 1.35
CA SER A 396 31.32 14.70 2.37
C SER A 396 32.14 13.84 3.33
N LEU A 397 33.11 13.06 2.85
CA LEU A 397 34.00 12.30 3.74
C LEU A 397 34.94 13.22 4.54
N GLY A 398 35.48 14.26 3.90
CA GLY A 398 36.40 15.21 4.52
C GLY A 398 35.75 16.03 5.63
N LEU A 399 34.47 16.40 5.49
CA LEU A 399 33.71 17.13 6.51
C LEU A 399 33.49 16.34 7.80
N MET A 400 33.65 15.01 7.79
CA MET A 400 33.66 14.20 9.01
C MET A 400 34.82 14.61 9.96
N ILE A 401 35.96 15.04 9.41
CA ILE A 401 37.15 15.40 10.19
C ILE A 401 36.88 16.60 11.12
N PRO A 402 36.51 17.79 10.62
CA PRO A 402 36.18 18.92 11.49
C PRO A 402 34.97 18.63 12.39
N TYR A 403 34.00 17.85 11.91
CA TYR A 403 32.85 17.40 12.72
C TYR A 403 33.25 16.57 13.94
N MET A 404 34.31 15.75 13.84
CA MET A 404 34.81 14.93 14.94
C MET A 404 35.78 15.66 15.85
N LEU A 405 36.71 16.44 15.28
CA LEU A 405 37.79 17.06 16.02
C LEU A 405 37.37 18.31 16.80
N ASP A 406 36.34 19.01 16.35
CA ASP A 406 35.83 20.20 17.03
C ASP A 406 34.61 19.84 17.89
N PRO A 407 34.66 20.03 19.22
CA PRO A 407 33.52 19.81 20.10
C PRO A 407 32.46 20.92 20.00
N SER A 408 32.68 21.99 19.23
CA SER A 408 31.75 23.11 19.08
C SER A 408 30.42 22.73 18.42
N TYR A 409 29.32 23.16 19.03
CA TYR A 409 27.96 22.99 18.50
C TYR A 409 27.84 23.56 17.09
N THR A 410 28.33 24.79 16.91
CA THR A 410 28.24 25.50 15.64
C THR A 410 28.97 24.74 14.54
N THR A 411 30.19 24.27 14.81
CA THR A 411 30.94 23.48 13.83
C THR A 411 30.20 22.19 13.50
N GLY A 412 29.68 21.49 14.51
CA GLY A 412 29.00 20.22 14.30
C GLY A 412 27.69 20.34 13.52
N ILE A 413 26.83 21.31 13.87
CA ILE A 413 25.57 21.53 13.16
C ILE A 413 25.80 22.07 11.74
N THR A 414 26.82 22.90 11.54
CA THR A 414 27.23 23.35 10.20
C THR A 414 27.74 22.18 9.36
N CYS A 415 28.49 21.25 9.94
CA CYS A 415 28.93 20.05 9.23
C CYS A 415 27.75 19.13 8.86
N LEU A 416 26.78 18.93 9.77
CA LEU A 416 25.56 18.16 9.47
C LEU A 416 24.68 18.82 8.40
N GLY A 417 24.50 20.14 8.48
CA GLY A 417 23.81 20.89 7.43
C GLY A 417 24.53 20.82 6.08
N SER A 418 25.87 20.90 6.10
CA SER A 418 26.70 20.84 4.89
C SER A 418 26.68 19.44 4.26
N VAL A 419 26.78 18.36 5.06
CA VAL A 419 26.70 16.99 4.52
C VAL A 419 25.30 16.67 4.01
N SER A 420 24.23 17.17 4.64
CA SER A 420 22.87 17.07 4.14
C SER A 420 22.72 17.74 2.77
N ALA A 421 23.22 18.97 2.61
CA ALA A 421 23.20 19.66 1.32
C ALA A 421 24.05 18.94 0.25
N LEU A 422 25.27 18.52 0.58
CA LEU A 422 26.16 17.82 -0.35
C LEU A 422 25.59 16.46 -0.78
N SER A 423 25.03 15.69 0.15
CA SER A 423 24.38 14.41 -0.15
C SER A 423 23.11 14.60 -0.98
N ALA A 424 22.30 15.62 -0.70
CA ALA A 424 21.15 15.96 -1.53
C ALA A 424 21.58 16.36 -2.96
N VAL A 425 22.62 17.19 -3.12
CA VAL A 425 23.17 17.51 -4.44
C VAL A 425 23.70 16.25 -5.13
N MET A 426 24.40 15.37 -4.40
CA MET A 426 24.94 14.13 -4.95
C MET A 426 23.85 13.16 -5.40
N GLY A 427 22.77 12.99 -4.63
CA GLY A 427 21.62 12.18 -5.03
C GLY A 427 20.96 12.73 -6.30
N LEU A 428 20.85 14.06 -6.42
CA LEU A 428 20.34 14.72 -7.62
C LEU A 428 21.26 14.47 -8.83
N THR A 429 22.57 14.70 -8.69
CA THR A 429 23.51 14.60 -9.82
C THR A 429 23.71 13.17 -10.30
N LEU A 430 23.70 12.19 -9.38
CA LEU A 430 23.76 10.77 -9.73
C LEU A 430 22.47 10.33 -10.43
N THR A 431 21.30 10.58 -9.84
CA THR A 431 20.03 10.10 -10.42
C THR A 431 19.65 10.82 -11.71
N ALA A 432 19.96 12.10 -11.86
CA ALA A 432 19.66 12.86 -13.08
C ALA A 432 20.44 12.35 -14.30
N ALA A 433 21.64 11.80 -14.09
CA ALA A 433 22.48 11.23 -15.14
C ALA A 433 21.99 9.85 -15.62
N ILE A 434 20.97 9.28 -14.98
CA ILE A 434 20.41 7.96 -15.31
C ILE A 434 19.19 8.13 -16.23
N GLY A 435 19.12 7.28 -17.25
CA GLY A 435 18.04 7.23 -18.22
C GLY A 435 16.76 6.61 -17.65
N GLY A 436 15.62 6.95 -18.26
CA GLY A 436 14.29 6.60 -17.75
C GLY A 436 13.96 5.11 -17.61
N ALA A 437 14.58 4.20 -18.37
CA ALA A 437 14.36 2.76 -18.19
C ALA A 437 15.45 2.04 -17.41
N ASP A 438 16.53 2.73 -17.03
CA ASP A 438 17.40 2.25 -15.95
C ASP A 438 16.87 2.72 -14.57
N MET A 439 15.86 3.59 -14.57
CA MET A 439 15.22 4.11 -13.36
C MET A 439 14.70 3.04 -12.39
N PRO A 440 14.17 1.88 -12.82
CA PRO A 440 13.77 0.82 -11.90
C PRO A 440 14.92 0.30 -11.02
N VAL A 441 16.16 0.25 -11.57
CA VAL A 441 17.35 -0.10 -10.79
C VAL A 441 17.63 0.97 -9.74
N VAL A 442 17.48 2.24 -10.10
CA VAL A 442 17.64 3.35 -9.15
C VAL A 442 16.64 3.26 -8.00
N ILE A 443 15.38 2.92 -8.29
CA ILE A 443 14.33 2.75 -7.27
C ILE A 443 14.73 1.68 -6.26
N THR A 444 15.26 0.54 -6.72
CA THR A 444 15.66 -0.57 -5.83
C THR A 444 16.93 -0.25 -5.03
N VAL A 445 17.88 0.50 -5.60
CA VAL A 445 19.08 0.98 -4.88
C VAL A 445 18.68 1.96 -3.78
N LEU A 446 17.81 2.92 -4.09
CA LEU A 446 17.31 3.89 -3.11
C LEU A 446 16.41 3.24 -2.06
N ASN A 447 15.70 2.15 -2.41
CA ASN A 447 15.01 1.31 -1.43
C ASN A 447 16.01 0.72 -0.42
N SER A 448 17.14 0.18 -0.92
CA SER A 448 18.21 -0.34 -0.06
C SER A 448 18.75 0.75 0.88
N TYR A 449 19.00 1.96 0.34
CA TYR A 449 19.48 3.08 1.15
C TYR A 449 18.46 3.52 2.20
N SER A 450 17.17 3.46 1.90
CA SER A 450 16.12 3.75 2.90
C SER A 450 16.16 2.75 4.08
N GLY A 451 16.46 1.48 3.81
CA GLY A 451 16.69 0.46 4.84
C GLY A 451 17.96 0.74 5.67
N TRP A 452 19.08 1.07 5.03
CA TRP A 452 20.34 1.38 5.75
C TRP A 452 20.26 2.67 6.56
N ALA A 453 19.47 3.66 6.11
CA ALA A 453 19.15 4.84 6.90
C ALA A 453 18.38 4.48 8.17
N LEU A 454 17.43 3.54 8.08
CA LEU A 454 16.69 3.04 9.25
C LEU A 454 17.60 2.25 10.21
N CYS A 455 18.60 1.51 9.69
CA CYS A 455 19.64 0.92 10.54
C CYS A 455 20.44 2.00 11.28
N ALA A 456 20.78 3.10 10.61
CA ALA A 456 21.47 4.22 11.25
C ALA A 456 20.62 4.84 12.36
N GLU A 457 19.32 5.09 12.13
CA GLU A 457 18.40 5.52 13.19
C GLU A 457 18.32 4.51 14.34
N GLY A 458 18.27 3.21 14.02
CA GLY A 458 18.25 2.15 15.01
C GLY A 458 19.50 2.10 15.88
N PHE A 459 20.69 2.27 15.30
CA PHE A 459 21.93 2.36 16.07
C PHE A 459 22.00 3.66 16.88
N LEU A 460 21.51 4.76 16.32
CA LEU A 460 21.50 6.08 16.95
C LEU A 460 20.62 6.09 18.20
N LEU A 461 19.41 5.51 18.10
CA LEU A 461 18.40 5.46 19.15
C LEU A 461 18.48 4.19 20.02
N ASN A 462 19.50 3.36 19.81
CA ASN A 462 19.66 2.05 20.46
C ASN A 462 18.39 1.17 20.41
N ASN A 463 17.80 1.05 19.22
CA ASN A 463 16.53 0.37 18.98
C ASN A 463 16.66 -0.84 18.05
N ASN A 464 16.53 -2.04 18.62
CA ASN A 464 16.63 -3.31 17.89
C ASN A 464 15.57 -3.50 16.79
N LEU A 465 14.38 -2.92 16.95
CA LEU A 465 13.33 -3.07 15.93
C LEU A 465 13.74 -2.33 14.65
N LEU A 466 14.24 -1.11 14.79
CA LEU A 466 14.67 -0.29 13.66
C LEU A 466 15.84 -0.92 12.91
N THR A 467 16.80 -1.52 13.63
CA THR A 467 17.94 -2.21 13.00
C THR A 467 17.51 -3.47 12.26
N ILE A 468 16.62 -4.30 12.84
CA ILE A 468 16.10 -5.51 12.19
C ILE A 468 15.30 -5.14 10.93
N VAL A 469 14.37 -4.19 11.05
CA VAL A 469 13.53 -3.76 9.91
C VAL A 469 14.39 -3.10 8.84
N GLY A 470 15.34 -2.25 9.23
CA GLY A 470 16.26 -1.59 8.32
C GLY A 470 17.13 -2.58 7.54
N ALA A 471 17.68 -3.59 8.21
CA ALA A 471 18.51 -4.60 7.57
C ALA A 471 17.69 -5.43 6.57
N LEU A 472 16.46 -5.81 6.92
CA LEU A 472 15.55 -6.54 6.04
C LEU A 472 15.21 -5.75 4.76
N ILE A 473 14.87 -4.46 4.90
CA ILE A 473 14.60 -3.56 3.77
C ILE A 473 15.87 -3.35 2.94
N GLY A 474 17.00 -3.10 3.61
CA GLY A 474 18.30 -2.87 3.01
C GLY A 474 18.76 -4.03 2.13
N SER A 475 18.69 -5.26 2.66
CA SER A 475 19.05 -6.48 1.92
C SER A 475 18.07 -6.77 0.78
N SER A 476 16.77 -6.57 1.00
CA SER A 476 15.75 -6.77 -0.04
C SER A 476 15.99 -5.85 -1.24
N GLY A 477 16.20 -4.56 -1.00
CA GLY A 477 16.52 -3.59 -2.05
C GLY A 477 17.80 -3.96 -2.82
N ALA A 478 18.86 -4.36 -2.12
CA ALA A 478 20.13 -4.73 -2.74
C ALA A 478 20.04 -5.98 -3.62
N ILE A 479 19.32 -7.02 -3.15
CA ILE A 479 19.10 -8.26 -3.92
C ILE A 479 18.28 -7.95 -5.18
N LEU A 480 17.22 -7.14 -5.06
CA LEU A 480 16.42 -6.72 -6.21
C LEU A 480 17.26 -5.94 -7.21
N SER A 481 18.09 -4.99 -6.77
CA SER A 481 19.00 -4.25 -7.66
C SER A 481 19.95 -5.19 -8.41
N TYR A 482 20.48 -6.20 -7.73
CA TYR A 482 21.36 -7.21 -8.33
C TYR A 482 20.63 -8.02 -9.40
N ILE A 483 19.45 -8.56 -9.09
CA ILE A 483 18.63 -9.32 -10.05
C ILE A 483 18.34 -8.49 -11.30
N MET A 484 17.96 -7.22 -11.13
CA MET A 484 17.71 -6.33 -12.27
C MET A 484 18.97 -6.08 -13.12
N CYS A 485 20.11 -5.84 -12.47
CA CYS A 485 21.39 -5.64 -13.15
C CYS A 485 21.80 -6.86 -13.99
N VAL A 486 21.71 -8.05 -13.40
CA VAL A 486 22.00 -9.33 -14.06
C VAL A 486 21.07 -9.57 -15.25
N ALA A 487 19.77 -9.34 -15.07
CA ALA A 487 18.77 -9.51 -16.13
C ALA A 487 18.94 -8.53 -17.31
N MET A 488 19.69 -7.43 -17.13
CA MET A 488 20.04 -6.47 -18.19
C MET A 488 21.46 -6.68 -18.74
N ASN A 489 22.22 -7.62 -18.21
CA ASN A 489 23.66 -7.78 -18.44
C ASN A 489 24.46 -6.48 -18.23
N ARG A 490 24.17 -5.75 -17.16
CA ARG A 490 24.87 -4.52 -16.77
C ARG A 490 25.29 -4.59 -15.32
N SER A 491 26.47 -4.06 -15.00
CA SER A 491 26.91 -3.93 -13.60
C SER A 491 26.23 -2.74 -12.92
N LEU A 492 26.06 -2.79 -11.60
CA LEU A 492 25.53 -1.68 -10.81
C LEU A 492 26.33 -0.38 -11.02
N ALA A 493 27.66 -0.50 -11.12
CA ALA A 493 28.54 0.63 -11.40
C ALA A 493 28.25 1.26 -12.77
N ASN A 494 28.03 0.45 -13.81
CA ASN A 494 27.68 0.95 -15.14
C ASN A 494 26.33 1.67 -15.14
N VAL A 495 25.35 1.19 -14.37
CA VAL A 495 24.03 1.83 -14.26
C VAL A 495 24.12 3.16 -13.51
N ILE A 496 24.73 3.18 -12.30
CA ILE A 496 24.79 4.38 -11.45
C ILE A 496 25.72 5.47 -12.02
N LEU A 497 26.85 5.08 -12.62
CA LEU A 497 27.80 6.03 -13.20
C LEU A 497 27.43 6.44 -14.64
N GLY A 498 26.32 5.93 -15.18
CA GLY A 498 25.83 6.29 -16.51
C GLY A 498 26.79 5.88 -17.63
N GLY A 499 27.38 4.68 -17.52
CA GLY A 499 28.18 4.07 -18.58
C GLY A 499 27.28 3.62 -19.74
N TYR A 500 27.67 3.99 -20.96
CA TYR A 500 27.01 3.54 -22.20
C TYR A 500 27.40 2.08 -22.47
N GLY A 501 26.41 1.20 -22.59
CA GLY A 501 26.58 -0.19 -23.02
C GLY A 501 26.51 -1.23 -21.90
N THR A 502 26.19 -2.47 -22.32
CA THR A 502 26.49 -3.71 -21.60
C THR A 502 28.00 -3.87 -21.46
N SER A 503 28.46 -4.82 -20.63
CA SER A 503 29.84 -5.29 -20.68
C SER A 503 30.07 -6.13 -21.95
N SER A 504 29.79 -5.55 -23.12
CA SER A 504 29.92 -6.21 -24.41
C SER A 504 31.40 -6.48 -24.73
N THR A 505 31.66 -7.62 -25.35
CA THR A 505 33.01 -8.10 -25.69
C THR A 505 33.49 -7.61 -27.06
N GLY A 506 32.65 -6.95 -27.85
CA GLY A 506 32.96 -6.45 -29.19
C GLY A 506 33.32 -4.97 -29.24
N SER A 507 34.37 -4.62 -30.00
CA SER A 507 34.81 -3.22 -30.24
C SER A 507 34.42 -2.69 -31.63
N GLY A 508 33.58 -3.42 -32.37
CA GLY A 508 33.19 -3.13 -33.75
C GLY A 508 31.89 -2.33 -33.86
N LYS A 509 31.44 -2.08 -35.09
CA LYS A 509 30.10 -1.54 -35.36
C LYS A 509 29.06 -2.65 -35.17
N PRO A 510 27.86 -2.32 -34.65
CA PRO A 510 26.73 -3.26 -34.62
C PRO A 510 26.42 -3.81 -36.02
N MET A 511 25.90 -5.04 -36.07
CA MET A 511 25.51 -5.70 -37.30
C MET A 511 24.46 -4.86 -38.05
N GLU A 512 24.67 -4.63 -39.35
CA GLU A 512 23.65 -3.98 -40.18
C GLU A 512 22.48 -4.92 -40.43
N ILE A 513 21.27 -4.41 -40.24
CA ILE A 513 20.05 -5.17 -40.54
C ILE A 513 19.79 -5.12 -42.04
N VAL A 514 19.73 -6.30 -42.67
CA VAL A 514 19.45 -6.47 -44.09
C VAL A 514 18.16 -7.26 -44.25
N GLY A 515 17.19 -6.72 -44.99
CA GLY A 515 15.93 -7.38 -45.29
C GLY A 515 14.72 -6.45 -45.28
N THR A 516 13.56 -6.99 -45.63
CA THR A 516 12.26 -6.31 -45.53
C THR A 516 11.43 -6.98 -44.46
N HIS A 517 10.67 -6.22 -43.68
CA HIS A 517 9.71 -6.78 -42.73
C HIS A 517 8.48 -7.30 -43.47
N THR A 518 7.85 -8.34 -42.92
CA THR A 518 6.54 -8.82 -43.38
C THR A 518 5.48 -8.13 -42.54
N GLU A 519 4.49 -7.48 -43.15
CA GLU A 519 3.38 -6.83 -42.45
C GLU A 519 2.08 -7.62 -42.66
N VAL A 520 1.28 -7.77 -41.60
CA VAL A 520 -0.02 -8.44 -41.62
C VAL A 520 -1.10 -7.54 -41.02
N ASN A 521 -2.35 -7.76 -41.43
CA ASN A 521 -3.50 -7.09 -40.86
C ASN A 521 -4.15 -7.93 -39.74
N VAL A 522 -5.19 -7.36 -39.11
CA VAL A 522 -5.92 -8.01 -38.01
C VAL A 522 -6.58 -9.32 -38.47
N ASP A 523 -7.14 -9.38 -39.68
CA ASP A 523 -7.80 -10.59 -40.20
C ASP A 523 -6.82 -11.76 -40.34
N GLN A 524 -5.68 -11.50 -40.98
CA GLN A 524 -4.61 -12.49 -41.13
C GLN A 524 -4.07 -12.95 -39.78
N THR A 525 -3.96 -12.03 -38.82
CA THR A 525 -3.52 -12.37 -37.45
C THR A 525 -4.54 -13.27 -36.75
N VAL A 526 -5.84 -13.02 -36.93
CA VAL A 526 -6.91 -13.87 -36.38
C VAL A 526 -6.87 -15.27 -37.00
N GLU A 527 -6.60 -15.40 -38.29
CA GLU A 527 -6.41 -16.70 -38.94
C GLU A 527 -5.22 -17.46 -38.33
N MET A 528 -4.07 -16.80 -38.14
CA MET A 528 -2.92 -17.41 -37.45
C MET A 528 -3.25 -17.87 -36.02
N ILE A 529 -4.02 -17.07 -35.27
CA ILE A 529 -4.46 -17.43 -33.91
C ILE A 529 -5.40 -18.65 -33.94
N LYS A 530 -6.27 -18.76 -34.95
CA LYS A 530 -7.19 -19.89 -35.12
C LYS A 530 -6.45 -21.19 -35.41
N ASP A 531 -5.41 -21.14 -36.24
CA ASP A 531 -4.66 -22.33 -36.64
C ASP A 531 -3.71 -22.85 -35.53
N ALA A 532 -3.25 -21.98 -34.63
CA ALA A 532 -2.32 -22.33 -33.55
C ALA A 532 -2.98 -23.10 -32.39
N GLN A 533 -2.31 -24.10 -31.82
CA GLN A 533 -2.77 -24.81 -30.61
C GLN A 533 -1.98 -24.41 -29.35
N ASN A 534 -0.68 -24.16 -29.50
CA ASN A 534 0.20 -23.68 -28.44
C ASN A 534 0.61 -22.23 -28.70
N ILE A 535 0.13 -21.29 -27.86
CA ILE A 535 0.32 -19.85 -28.00
C ILE A 535 1.05 -19.30 -26.78
N ILE A 536 2.13 -18.55 -26.99
CA ILE A 536 2.81 -17.79 -25.94
C ILE A 536 2.62 -16.29 -26.20
N ILE A 537 2.26 -15.54 -25.17
CA ILE A 537 2.18 -14.08 -25.22
C ILE A 537 3.37 -13.51 -24.44
N THR A 538 4.18 -12.67 -25.08
CA THR A 538 5.30 -11.99 -24.43
C THR A 538 4.98 -10.49 -24.33
N PRO A 539 4.39 -10.05 -23.21
CA PRO A 539 4.00 -8.65 -23.03
C PRO A 539 5.21 -7.77 -22.67
N GLY A 540 5.15 -6.51 -23.08
CA GLY A 540 6.06 -5.46 -22.62
C GLY A 540 5.31 -4.26 -22.06
N TYR A 541 6.04 -3.22 -21.63
CA TYR A 541 5.44 -2.02 -21.06
C TYR A 541 4.43 -1.33 -22.00
N GLY A 542 4.59 -1.48 -23.33
CA GLY A 542 3.67 -0.91 -24.31
C GLY A 542 2.23 -1.43 -24.18
N LEU A 543 2.03 -2.69 -23.76
CA LEU A 543 0.71 -3.27 -23.51
C LEU A 543 0.02 -2.55 -22.34
N CYS A 544 0.73 -2.36 -21.24
CA CYS A 544 0.20 -1.72 -20.04
C CYS A 544 0.00 -0.21 -20.20
N ALA A 545 0.93 0.46 -20.88
CA ALA A 545 0.83 1.89 -21.17
C ALA A 545 -0.43 2.23 -22.00
N ALA A 546 -0.84 1.32 -22.88
CA ALA A 546 -2.06 1.44 -23.67
C ALA A 546 -3.32 0.92 -22.94
N LYS A 547 -3.20 0.38 -21.73
CA LYS A 547 -4.28 -0.32 -21.00
C LYS A 547 -4.86 -1.52 -21.76
N ALA A 548 -4.03 -2.22 -22.54
CA ALA A 548 -4.42 -3.34 -23.39
C ALA A 548 -4.42 -4.70 -22.66
N GLN A 549 -4.06 -4.76 -21.38
CA GLN A 549 -4.10 -6.00 -20.58
C GLN A 549 -5.51 -6.59 -20.45
N TYR A 550 -6.55 -5.76 -20.36
CA TYR A 550 -7.93 -6.20 -20.22
C TYR A 550 -8.47 -6.98 -21.43
N PRO A 551 -8.41 -6.45 -22.68
CA PRO A 551 -8.85 -7.21 -23.85
C PRO A 551 -7.99 -8.46 -24.11
N ILE A 552 -6.70 -8.42 -23.74
CA ILE A 552 -5.82 -9.60 -23.85
C ILE A 552 -6.21 -10.69 -22.85
N ALA A 553 -6.52 -10.35 -21.59
CA ALA A 553 -6.98 -11.32 -20.61
C ALA A 553 -8.28 -12.01 -21.08
N GLU A 554 -9.21 -11.26 -21.64
CA GLU A 554 -10.44 -11.82 -22.19
C GLU A 554 -10.20 -12.64 -23.47
N LEU A 555 -9.26 -12.23 -24.32
CA LEU A 555 -8.83 -13.04 -25.48
C LEU A 555 -8.21 -14.38 -25.04
N VAL A 556 -7.32 -14.37 -24.04
CA VAL A 556 -6.71 -15.58 -23.49
C VAL A 556 -7.78 -16.53 -22.96
N LYS A 557 -8.74 -16.00 -22.19
CA LYS A 557 -9.86 -16.79 -21.66
C LYS A 557 -10.66 -17.47 -22.78
N MET A 558 -11.04 -16.73 -23.82
CA MET A 558 -11.79 -17.29 -24.96
C MET A 558 -11.00 -18.39 -25.69
N LEU A 559 -9.69 -18.22 -25.87
CA LEU A 559 -8.85 -19.22 -26.53
C LEU A 559 -8.67 -20.48 -25.67
N GLN A 560 -8.55 -20.33 -24.35
CA GLN A 560 -8.49 -21.47 -23.42
C GLN A 560 -9.82 -22.24 -23.35
N GLU A 561 -10.96 -21.55 -23.43
CA GLU A 561 -12.29 -22.19 -23.54
C GLU A 561 -12.43 -23.03 -24.82
N GLN A 562 -11.64 -22.74 -25.86
CA GLN A 562 -11.54 -23.54 -27.08
C GLN A 562 -10.53 -24.69 -26.98
N GLY A 563 -9.91 -24.91 -25.81
CA GLY A 563 -8.92 -25.96 -25.58
C GLY A 563 -7.51 -25.63 -26.04
N LYS A 564 -7.20 -24.38 -26.42
CA LYS A 564 -5.84 -23.96 -26.79
C LYS A 564 -4.97 -23.77 -25.54
N LYS A 565 -3.68 -24.12 -25.64
CA LYS A 565 -2.70 -23.88 -24.59
C LYS A 565 -2.16 -22.45 -24.75
N VAL A 566 -2.65 -21.52 -23.92
CA VAL A 566 -2.21 -20.11 -23.93
C VAL A 566 -1.51 -19.76 -22.63
N ARG A 567 -0.29 -19.22 -22.73
CA ARG A 567 0.56 -18.86 -21.59
C ARG A 567 1.25 -17.51 -21.81
N PHE A 568 1.65 -16.86 -20.73
CA PHE A 568 2.45 -15.64 -20.75
C PHE A 568 3.90 -15.94 -20.42
N GLY A 569 4.83 -15.34 -21.17
CA GLY A 569 6.26 -15.34 -20.86
C GLY A 569 6.71 -13.96 -20.43
N ILE A 570 7.12 -13.82 -19.16
CA ILE A 570 7.52 -12.55 -18.55
C ILE A 570 9.03 -12.44 -18.51
N HIS A 571 9.55 -11.34 -19.05
CA HIS A 571 10.95 -10.99 -18.90
C HIS A 571 11.17 -10.26 -17.56
N PRO A 572 12.22 -10.56 -16.76
CA PRO A 572 12.38 -9.99 -15.41
C PRO A 572 12.41 -8.46 -15.32
N VAL A 573 12.85 -7.80 -16.40
CA VAL A 573 12.88 -6.32 -16.51
C VAL A 573 11.79 -5.74 -17.43
N ALA A 574 10.78 -6.51 -17.80
CA ALA A 574 9.63 -5.99 -18.54
C ALA A 574 8.74 -5.12 -17.63
N GLY A 575 8.83 -3.81 -17.79
CA GLY A 575 8.02 -2.84 -17.04
C GLY A 575 8.84 -1.64 -16.58
N ARG A 576 8.29 -0.88 -15.64
CA ARG A 576 8.96 0.26 -14.96
C ARG A 576 9.25 -0.03 -13.48
N MET A 577 9.00 -1.25 -13.01
CA MET A 577 9.30 -1.73 -11.67
C MET A 577 9.37 -3.27 -11.70
N PRO A 578 10.22 -3.92 -10.86
CA PRO A 578 10.24 -5.37 -10.74
C PRO A 578 8.85 -5.96 -10.48
N GLY A 579 8.48 -6.99 -11.25
CA GLY A 579 7.19 -7.69 -11.11
C GLY A 579 5.95 -6.87 -11.49
N GLN A 580 6.11 -5.65 -12.03
CA GLN A 580 4.97 -4.79 -12.36
C GLN A 580 4.01 -5.46 -13.34
N LEU A 581 4.55 -6.19 -14.32
CA LEU A 581 3.74 -6.82 -15.36
C LEU A 581 2.89 -7.96 -14.82
N ASN A 582 3.43 -8.77 -13.89
CA ASN A 582 2.69 -9.82 -13.20
C ASN A 582 1.47 -9.24 -12.46
N VAL A 583 1.67 -8.14 -11.72
CA VAL A 583 0.59 -7.46 -10.98
C VAL A 583 -0.47 -6.88 -11.93
N LEU A 584 -0.06 -6.28 -13.05
CA LEU A 584 -0.99 -5.72 -14.04
C LEU A 584 -1.80 -6.78 -14.80
N LEU A 585 -1.21 -7.95 -15.03
CA LEU A 585 -1.93 -9.10 -15.59
C LEU A 585 -2.91 -9.70 -14.57
N ALA A 586 -2.51 -9.78 -13.30
CA ALA A 586 -3.39 -10.21 -12.22
C ALA A 586 -4.58 -9.23 -12.02
N GLU A 587 -4.35 -7.92 -12.10
CA GLU A 587 -5.40 -6.90 -12.09
C GLU A 587 -6.39 -7.09 -13.25
N ALA A 588 -5.91 -7.52 -14.41
CA ALA A 588 -6.75 -7.85 -15.56
C ALA A 588 -7.48 -9.20 -15.44
N GLY A 589 -7.25 -9.96 -14.35
CA GLY A 589 -7.89 -11.25 -14.09
C GLY A 589 -7.19 -12.45 -14.72
N VAL A 590 -5.91 -12.33 -15.11
CA VAL A 590 -5.12 -13.46 -15.62
C VAL A 590 -4.69 -14.36 -14.46
N PRO A 591 -4.98 -15.69 -14.51
CA PRO A 591 -4.50 -16.64 -13.50
C PRO A 591 -2.96 -16.73 -13.45
N TYR A 592 -2.38 -16.88 -12.26
CA TYR A 592 -0.92 -16.89 -12.07
C TYR A 592 -0.24 -18.14 -12.63
N ASP A 593 -0.93 -19.28 -12.71
CA ASP A 593 -0.41 -20.57 -13.19
C ASP A 593 -0.06 -20.56 -14.68
N ILE A 594 -0.62 -19.62 -15.45
CA ILE A 594 -0.32 -19.43 -16.87
C ILE A 594 0.63 -18.26 -17.12
N VAL A 595 1.13 -17.61 -16.08
CA VAL A 595 2.13 -16.53 -16.16
C VAL A 595 3.48 -17.08 -15.70
N LEU A 596 4.35 -17.36 -16.67
CA LEU A 596 5.64 -18.00 -16.44
C LEU A 596 6.79 -16.98 -16.58
N GLU A 597 7.81 -17.16 -15.77
CA GLU A 597 9.05 -16.38 -15.85
C GLU A 597 9.92 -16.87 -17.02
N MET A 598 10.84 -16.03 -17.48
CA MET A 598 11.69 -16.31 -18.65
C MET A 598 12.43 -17.65 -18.56
N GLU A 599 12.97 -17.99 -17.40
CA GLU A 599 13.72 -19.26 -17.18
C GLU A 599 12.81 -20.49 -17.29
N GLU A 600 11.52 -20.35 -16.98
CA GLU A 600 10.55 -21.45 -16.99
C GLU A 600 9.96 -21.70 -18.37
N ILE A 601 9.96 -20.69 -19.26
CA ILE A 601 9.27 -20.74 -20.55
C ILE A 601 10.20 -20.73 -21.77
N ASN A 602 11.48 -20.40 -21.63
CA ASN A 602 12.36 -20.21 -22.79
C ASN A 602 12.59 -21.50 -23.60
N GLU A 603 12.64 -22.67 -22.94
CA GLU A 603 12.81 -23.97 -23.62
C GLU A 603 11.58 -24.35 -24.47
N ASP A 604 10.40 -23.83 -24.11
CA ASP A 604 9.13 -24.17 -24.75
C ASP A 604 8.89 -23.44 -26.09
N PHE A 605 9.67 -22.40 -26.41
CA PHE A 605 9.47 -21.64 -27.65
C PHE A 605 9.61 -22.50 -28.90
N VAL A 606 10.45 -23.54 -28.88
CA VAL A 606 10.67 -24.45 -30.02
C VAL A 606 9.41 -25.25 -30.37
N GLU A 607 8.61 -25.60 -29.37
CA GLU A 607 7.36 -26.37 -29.53
C GLU A 607 6.11 -25.46 -29.64
N THR A 608 6.30 -24.15 -29.75
CA THR A 608 5.22 -23.16 -29.78
C THR A 608 4.82 -22.81 -31.21
N ASP A 609 3.51 -22.87 -31.48
CA ASP A 609 2.96 -22.62 -32.81
C ASP A 609 2.94 -21.13 -33.14
N LEU A 610 2.57 -20.29 -32.16
CA LEU A 610 2.44 -18.86 -32.34
C LEU A 610 2.91 -18.09 -31.11
N VAL A 611 3.72 -17.04 -31.33
CA VAL A 611 4.10 -16.10 -30.28
C VAL A 611 3.53 -14.72 -30.58
N LEU A 612 2.81 -14.14 -29.63
CA LEU A 612 2.32 -12.77 -29.71
C LEU A 612 3.20 -11.85 -28.86
N VAL A 613 4.02 -11.02 -29.52
CA VAL A 613 4.88 -10.04 -28.88
C VAL A 613 4.14 -8.71 -28.80
N ILE A 614 3.72 -8.29 -27.61
CA ILE A 614 2.84 -7.11 -27.45
C ILE A 614 3.55 -6.00 -26.70
N GLY A 615 3.99 -4.96 -27.42
CA GLY A 615 4.61 -3.79 -26.82
C GLY A 615 5.96 -4.06 -26.12
N ALA A 616 6.64 -5.13 -26.51
CA ALA A 616 8.02 -5.46 -26.13
C ALA A 616 8.96 -5.24 -27.33
N ASN A 617 10.23 -4.90 -27.04
CA ASN A 617 11.26 -4.77 -28.08
C ASN A 617 12.60 -5.35 -27.61
N ASP A 618 13.23 -4.71 -26.62
CA ASP A 618 14.58 -5.10 -26.19
C ASP A 618 14.61 -6.50 -25.55
N THR A 619 13.56 -6.88 -24.83
CA THR A 619 13.42 -8.18 -24.13
C THR A 619 13.22 -9.39 -25.06
N VAL A 620 13.06 -9.16 -26.36
CA VAL A 620 12.88 -10.20 -27.39
C VAL A 620 13.90 -10.03 -28.53
N ASN A 621 14.93 -9.20 -28.35
CA ASN A 621 15.84 -8.81 -29.42
C ASN A 621 16.98 -9.83 -29.59
N SER A 622 17.03 -10.50 -30.76
CA SER A 622 18.05 -11.53 -31.04
C SER A 622 19.47 -10.98 -31.14
N ALA A 623 19.65 -9.67 -31.36
CA ALA A 623 20.97 -9.04 -31.36
C ALA A 623 21.70 -9.20 -30.02
N ALA A 624 20.99 -9.44 -28.92
CA ALA A 624 21.61 -9.73 -27.63
C ALA A 624 22.45 -11.01 -27.65
N LEU A 625 22.10 -12.01 -28.48
CA LEU A 625 22.79 -13.29 -28.60
C LEU A 625 23.59 -13.43 -29.90
N GLU A 626 23.14 -12.79 -30.98
CA GLU A 626 23.70 -12.94 -32.33
C GLU A 626 24.79 -11.88 -32.66
N ASP A 627 24.80 -10.72 -31.99
CA ASP A 627 25.74 -9.63 -32.28
C ASP A 627 26.57 -9.21 -31.04
N PRO A 628 27.87 -9.58 -30.97
CA PRO A 628 28.73 -9.20 -29.85
C PRO A 628 29.03 -7.69 -29.77
N ASN A 629 28.70 -6.92 -30.82
CA ASN A 629 28.86 -5.46 -30.86
C ASN A 629 27.55 -4.72 -30.53
N SER A 630 26.45 -5.44 -30.29
CA SER A 630 25.17 -4.84 -29.89
C SER A 630 25.28 -4.17 -28.52
N ILE A 631 24.54 -3.08 -28.32
CA ILE A 631 24.48 -2.38 -27.02
C ILE A 631 23.90 -3.26 -25.91
N ILE A 632 23.09 -4.27 -26.28
CA ILE A 632 22.46 -5.24 -25.38
C ILE A 632 23.12 -6.64 -25.47
N ALA A 633 24.33 -6.75 -26.04
CA ALA A 633 25.01 -8.03 -26.15
C ALA A 633 25.13 -8.75 -24.78
N GLY A 634 24.79 -10.03 -24.75
CA GLY A 634 24.77 -10.89 -23.56
C GLY A 634 23.58 -10.68 -22.62
N MET A 635 22.64 -9.78 -22.93
CA MET A 635 21.38 -9.69 -22.19
C MET A 635 20.58 -10.98 -22.41
N PRO A 636 20.14 -11.69 -21.34
CA PRO A 636 19.21 -12.80 -21.51
C PRO A 636 17.90 -12.24 -22.05
N VAL A 637 17.30 -12.90 -23.03
CA VAL A 637 16.07 -12.44 -23.71
C VAL A 637 15.13 -13.61 -23.91
N LEU A 638 13.84 -13.31 -24.13
CA LEU A 638 12.86 -14.30 -24.54
C LEU A 638 13.13 -14.67 -26.01
N GLU A 639 13.47 -15.93 -26.26
CA GLU A 639 13.94 -16.40 -27.58
C GLU A 639 12.78 -16.69 -28.55
N VAL A 640 11.89 -15.71 -28.72
CA VAL A 640 10.62 -15.84 -29.45
C VAL A 640 10.78 -16.29 -30.89
N TRP A 641 11.93 -16.00 -31.52
CA TRP A 641 12.21 -16.37 -32.91
C TRP A 641 12.41 -17.88 -33.13
N LYS A 642 12.52 -18.67 -32.05
CA LYS A 642 12.57 -20.13 -32.11
C LYS A 642 11.21 -20.78 -32.36
N SER A 643 10.10 -20.03 -32.27
CA SER A 643 8.76 -20.53 -32.55
C SER A 643 8.47 -20.67 -34.05
N LYS A 644 7.37 -21.35 -34.39
CA LYS A 644 6.95 -21.51 -35.79
C LYS A 644 6.55 -20.18 -36.43
N GLN A 645 5.82 -19.33 -35.70
CA GLN A 645 5.41 -18.01 -36.16
C GLN A 645 5.42 -16.99 -35.01
N VAL A 646 5.83 -15.76 -35.31
CA VAL A 646 5.82 -14.62 -34.38
C VAL A 646 4.99 -13.48 -34.97
N VAL A 647 4.10 -12.90 -34.16
CA VAL A 647 3.41 -11.64 -34.50
C VAL A 647 3.84 -10.56 -33.53
N VAL A 648 4.47 -9.50 -34.05
CA VAL A 648 4.91 -8.36 -33.26
C VAL A 648 3.94 -7.20 -33.41
N MET A 649 3.35 -6.80 -32.28
CA MET A 649 2.37 -5.72 -32.19
C MET A 649 3.02 -4.44 -31.64
N LYS A 650 3.14 -3.41 -32.49
CA LYS A 650 3.72 -2.11 -32.13
C LYS A 650 3.21 -0.98 -33.01
N ARG A 651 3.40 0.28 -32.59
CA ARG A 651 2.90 1.47 -33.31
C ARG A 651 3.61 1.74 -34.65
N SER A 652 4.91 1.51 -34.71
CA SER A 652 5.75 1.74 -35.89
C SER A 652 7.03 0.90 -35.79
N LEU A 653 7.84 0.85 -36.85
CA LEU A 653 9.15 0.16 -36.83
C LEU A 653 10.23 0.86 -35.99
N GLY A 654 9.89 1.91 -35.23
CA GLY A 654 10.86 2.65 -34.42
C GLY A 654 11.55 1.81 -33.32
N VAL A 655 12.64 2.35 -32.79
CA VAL A 655 13.49 1.67 -31.81
C VAL A 655 12.85 1.53 -30.42
N GLY A 656 13.41 0.60 -29.62
CA GLY A 656 13.07 0.36 -28.22
C GLY A 656 13.74 1.36 -27.27
N TYR A 657 13.88 0.98 -26.00
CA TYR A 657 14.55 1.85 -25.02
C TYR A 657 16.06 1.91 -25.26
N ALA A 658 16.67 0.78 -25.61
CA ALA A 658 18.09 0.71 -25.93
C ALA A 658 18.47 1.43 -27.24
N ALA A 659 17.49 2.02 -27.94
CA ALA A 659 17.66 2.73 -29.20
C ALA A 659 18.36 1.91 -30.30
N VAL A 660 18.20 0.58 -30.26
CA VAL A 660 18.73 -0.37 -31.23
C VAL A 660 17.58 -0.94 -32.06
N ASP A 661 17.84 -1.19 -33.34
CA ASP A 661 16.91 -1.94 -34.18
C ASP A 661 16.86 -3.42 -33.76
N ASN A 662 15.77 -4.10 -34.09
CA ASN A 662 15.56 -5.48 -33.69
C ASN A 662 15.57 -6.40 -34.92
N PRO A 663 16.58 -7.28 -35.07
CA PRO A 663 16.69 -8.17 -36.22
C PRO A 663 15.49 -9.11 -36.39
N ILE A 664 14.76 -9.44 -35.31
CA ILE A 664 13.60 -10.33 -35.40
C ILE A 664 12.51 -9.78 -36.32
N PHE A 665 12.37 -8.45 -36.43
CA PHE A 665 11.34 -7.83 -37.28
C PHE A 665 11.53 -8.14 -38.77
N TYR A 666 12.70 -8.63 -39.15
CA TYR A 666 13.10 -8.93 -40.52
C TYR A 666 13.33 -10.44 -40.74
N LYS A 667 13.07 -11.28 -39.72
CA LYS A 667 13.15 -12.74 -39.85
C LYS A 667 11.91 -13.29 -40.59
N PRO A 668 12.04 -14.36 -41.38
CA PRO A 668 10.97 -14.85 -42.26
C PRO A 668 9.74 -15.41 -41.52
N ASN A 669 9.92 -15.88 -40.28
CA ASN A 669 8.85 -16.36 -39.40
C ASN A 669 8.28 -15.25 -38.49
N THR A 670 8.46 -13.99 -38.85
CA THR A 670 7.96 -12.85 -38.06
C THR A 670 7.11 -11.95 -38.93
N ALA A 671 5.89 -11.69 -38.46
CA ALA A 671 4.94 -10.77 -39.06
C ALA A 671 4.70 -9.57 -38.14
N MET A 672 4.65 -8.37 -38.71
CA MET A 672 4.40 -7.13 -38.02
C MET A 672 2.92 -6.78 -38.09
N LEU A 673 2.26 -6.60 -36.95
CA LEU A 673 0.92 -6.04 -36.86
C LEU A 673 1.03 -4.61 -36.32
N LEU A 674 1.04 -3.64 -37.23
CA LEU A 674 1.22 -2.24 -36.86
C LEU A 674 -0.07 -1.59 -36.36
N GLY A 675 0.03 -0.85 -35.26
CA GLY A 675 -1.10 -0.13 -34.69
C GLY A 675 -0.94 0.20 -33.21
N ASP A 676 -1.90 0.95 -32.68
CA ASP A 676 -2.02 1.12 -31.24
C ASP A 676 -2.39 -0.21 -30.56
N ALA A 677 -1.73 -0.55 -29.46
CA ALA A 677 -1.90 -1.84 -28.80
C ALA A 677 -3.34 -2.06 -28.31
N LYS A 678 -4.00 -1.03 -27.76
CA LYS A 678 -5.38 -1.16 -27.29
C LYS A 678 -6.33 -1.47 -28.44
N LYS A 679 -6.24 -0.66 -29.51
CA LYS A 679 -7.11 -0.82 -30.69
C LYS A 679 -6.93 -2.17 -31.37
N THR A 680 -5.69 -2.63 -31.52
CA THR A 680 -5.41 -3.92 -32.16
C THR A 680 -5.84 -5.09 -31.28
N CYS A 681 -5.59 -5.05 -29.96
CA CYS A 681 -6.06 -6.09 -29.04
C CYS A 681 -7.59 -6.16 -28.98
N ASP A 682 -8.29 -5.02 -28.93
CA ASP A 682 -9.76 -4.98 -28.98
C ASP A 682 -10.30 -5.58 -30.28
N ALA A 683 -9.66 -5.28 -31.42
CA ALA A 683 -10.06 -5.80 -32.72
C ALA A 683 -9.84 -7.32 -32.83
N LEU A 684 -8.70 -7.82 -32.35
CA LEU A 684 -8.43 -9.26 -32.28
C LEU A 684 -9.47 -9.96 -31.38
N GLN A 685 -9.72 -9.40 -30.21
CA GLN A 685 -10.69 -9.91 -29.27
C GLN A 685 -12.11 -9.98 -29.87
N ALA A 686 -12.56 -8.89 -30.52
CA ALA A 686 -13.88 -8.84 -31.14
C ALA A 686 -14.01 -9.88 -32.26
N LYS A 687 -13.03 -9.98 -33.15
CA LYS A 687 -13.07 -10.93 -34.28
C LYS A 687 -12.98 -12.39 -33.85
N VAL A 688 -12.20 -12.69 -32.80
CA VAL A 688 -12.17 -14.03 -32.22
C VAL A 688 -13.53 -14.36 -31.60
N ARG A 689 -14.16 -13.43 -30.89
CA ARG A 689 -15.51 -13.61 -30.34
C ARG A 689 -16.56 -13.88 -31.42
N GLU A 690 -16.59 -13.06 -32.47
CA GLU A 690 -17.50 -13.22 -33.62
C GLU A 690 -17.30 -14.55 -34.35
N ALA A 691 -16.08 -15.08 -34.37
CA ALA A 691 -15.79 -16.36 -35.00
C ALA A 691 -16.06 -17.59 -34.11
N SER A 692 -16.34 -17.38 -32.83
CA SER A 692 -16.52 -18.44 -31.82
C SER A 692 -17.97 -18.58 -31.33
N GLN A 693 -18.81 -17.59 -31.65
CA GLN A 693 -20.28 -17.67 -31.62
C GLN A 693 -20.77 -18.22 -32.95
#